data_AF-A0A1R2BTL1-F1
#
_entry.id   AF-A0A1R2BTL1-F1
#
_cell.length_a   1.000
_cell.length_b   1.000
_cell.length_c   1.000
_cell.angle_alpha   90.00
_cell.angle_beta   90.00
_cell.angle_gamma   90.00
#
_symmetry.space_group_name_H-M   'P 1'
#
loop_
_entity.id
_entity.type
_entity.pdbx_description
1 polymer ?
#
loop_
_entity_poly.entity_id
_entity_poly.type
_entity_poly.pdbx_seq_one_letter_code
_entity_poly.pdbx_strand_id
1 'polypeptide(L)'
;MSLQTLESNSKNSYSAYIESQNLLKSSELSNESLTSQIKLLETKLQANISSYHKQVQALQSEKTDLQSLICSNSITIQSLHEKILDHETKINDLTTHNNEAQTIINEKLQTIEKLKDEIEKENEEKEQVFIEKKSLKGIIDDQKECIKGLKGSLEEERAKCKELVLKNIEIDRMLGKKEELVCEWLEKNNEKEEMIGVLNIKINDQEEKNLELLRKIRQAEELDEEIQIAYNKLSDQLIKYEESQEKVSELEQVIFKIKNNYKIIMASLQDNSQTQDDFSDLDEASKKILNSVQNLLFSKQSIENSLNSKEHLLSKICTIFSLQSNEAEPLITNFTLLKQNLEEMQKNLTSSKELLLIEKKLTDILSKEKDIMREKLSKTKQNHIKELKSLQESLLQKDHLLIPNEINSKINLFESSTHEMTQKMEGLRISHRNLSIENAELREKIAEMTKIKEKTDKDLLLAKEEIQGLKEENKSKMEILRNTNKNILITRNEINMWKKCLDEKNSIIQDLREDLKAKNDEISTIGYEFNGKLKINKDQDDIEPDIKYLNKILQMKDKEIQDLKEKGQEYYEQADEALENQKKEIETSNKKCTSLKNEIKKLKEDLKNALEQKEIMLGEVKKLRINEYKMQKDYEEIRKIIQQLKDEKSKLLIEINKDNDIGYGQRNRVQERIRQENIVMKGQIEKLNQELFLIQKQNEKLMSKNKESNEMVLRAEIEKQSEEICNLNESLSRITAFVFSLPNICVGPNETSIVDSTIKAIKSLVEMNSRKVGQVGNCRDFEDKQSLGIETRNQMGKCFTFVNKAPKSPGSCRYKSAFK
;
A
#
# COMPACT_ATOMS: atom_id res chain seq x y z
N MET A 1 95.50 -154.57 25.81
CA MET A 1 95.83 -153.24 26.38
C MET A 1 94.55 -152.64 26.93
N SER A 2 94.35 -152.79 28.24
CA SER A 2 94.36 -151.72 29.26
C SER A 2 92.99 -151.04 29.43
N LEU A 3 92.26 -151.54 30.43
CA LEU A 3 90.95 -151.13 30.94
C LEU A 3 90.95 -149.75 31.66
N GLN A 4 92.00 -148.94 31.51
CA GLN A 4 92.17 -147.65 32.21
C GLN A 4 91.70 -146.41 31.42
N THR A 5 91.16 -146.57 30.20
CA THR A 5 90.68 -145.46 29.35
C THR A 5 89.15 -145.32 29.26
N LEU A 6 88.39 -146.19 29.93
CA LEU A 6 86.91 -146.20 29.90
C LEU A 6 86.25 -145.48 31.09
N GLU A 7 86.94 -145.26 32.20
CA GLU A 7 86.41 -144.51 33.36
C GLU A 7 86.59 -142.98 33.26
N SER A 8 87.47 -142.48 32.38
CA SER A 8 87.69 -141.06 32.13
C SER A 8 86.71 -140.44 31.12
N ASN A 9 86.09 -141.24 30.24
CA ASN A 9 85.08 -140.76 29.27
C ASN A 9 83.65 -140.70 29.84
N SER A 10 83.34 -141.45 30.90
CA SER A 10 82.04 -141.38 31.61
C SER A 10 81.89 -140.10 32.44
N LYS A 11 82.95 -139.66 33.12
CA LYS A 11 82.97 -138.38 33.86
C LYS A 11 82.94 -137.16 32.94
N ASN A 12 83.56 -137.22 31.76
CA ASN A 12 83.48 -136.16 30.75
C ASN A 12 82.09 -136.06 30.09
N SER A 13 81.39 -137.18 29.88
CA SER A 13 80.02 -137.15 29.31
C SER A 13 78.97 -136.60 30.27
N TYR A 14 79.09 -136.89 31.57
CA TYR A 14 78.16 -136.35 32.57
C TYR A 14 78.46 -134.89 32.90
N SER A 15 79.74 -134.49 32.91
CA SER A 15 80.17 -133.09 32.99
C SER A 15 79.65 -132.28 31.80
N ALA A 16 79.80 -132.78 30.57
CA ALA A 16 79.30 -132.10 29.36
C ALA A 16 77.77 -132.01 29.32
N TYR A 17 77.05 -133.00 29.88
CA TYR A 17 75.59 -132.95 30.02
C TYR A 17 75.13 -131.92 31.05
N ILE A 18 75.78 -131.84 32.21
CA ILE A 18 75.49 -130.81 33.23
C ILE A 18 75.84 -129.41 32.71
N GLU A 19 76.96 -129.26 32.00
CA GLU A 19 77.36 -128.00 31.39
C GLU A 19 76.39 -127.56 30.28
N SER A 20 75.91 -128.50 29.47
CA SER A 20 74.86 -128.24 28.46
C SER A 20 73.50 -127.91 29.08
N GLN A 21 73.12 -128.56 30.19
CA GLN A 21 71.90 -128.24 30.95
C GLN A 21 72.00 -126.85 31.62
N ASN A 22 73.17 -126.49 32.16
CA ASN A 22 73.41 -125.18 32.74
C ASN A 22 73.44 -124.08 31.65
N LEU A 23 74.02 -124.36 30.48
CA LEU A 23 73.98 -123.47 29.31
C LEU A 23 72.55 -123.30 28.79
N LEU A 24 71.75 -124.37 28.74
CA LEU A 24 70.34 -124.31 28.36
C LEU A 24 69.53 -123.48 29.36
N LYS A 25 69.67 -123.73 30.67
CA LYS A 25 69.03 -122.91 31.72
C LYS A 25 69.49 -121.45 31.68
N SER A 26 70.77 -121.20 31.44
CA SER A 26 71.31 -119.85 31.26
C SER A 26 70.71 -119.17 30.02
N SER A 27 70.55 -119.92 28.92
CA SER A 27 69.92 -119.44 27.69
C SER A 27 68.43 -119.19 27.88
N GLU A 28 67.71 -120.03 28.62
CA GLU A 28 66.30 -119.87 28.96
C GLU A 28 66.08 -118.65 29.85
N LEU A 29 66.89 -118.48 30.90
CA LEU A 29 66.87 -117.30 31.76
C LEU A 29 67.22 -116.01 30.98
N SER A 30 68.19 -116.09 30.06
CA SER A 30 68.53 -114.98 29.17
C SER A 30 67.38 -114.66 28.22
N ASN A 31 66.70 -115.67 27.66
CA ASN A 31 65.54 -115.48 26.80
C ASN A 31 64.34 -114.93 27.57
N GLU A 32 64.08 -115.39 28.81
CA GLU A 32 63.04 -114.82 29.67
C GLU A 32 63.33 -113.36 30.03
N SER A 33 64.60 -113.04 30.31
CA SER A 33 65.05 -111.68 30.57
C SER A 33 64.85 -110.77 29.34
N LEU A 34 65.27 -111.23 28.15
CA LEU A 34 65.06 -110.51 26.88
C LEU A 34 63.57 -110.37 26.56
N THR A 35 62.77 -111.41 26.76
CA THR A 35 61.31 -111.37 26.55
C THR A 35 60.65 -110.37 27.50
N SER A 36 61.10 -110.31 28.75
CA SER A 36 60.64 -109.33 29.74
C SER A 36 61.04 -107.90 29.37
N GLN A 37 62.26 -107.70 28.85
CA GLN A 37 62.70 -106.40 28.33
C GLN A 37 61.93 -105.97 27.09
N ILE A 38 61.65 -106.88 26.16
CA ILE A 38 60.83 -106.62 24.97
C ILE A 38 59.42 -106.20 25.39
N LYS A 39 58.77 -106.94 26.29
CA LYS A 39 57.45 -106.57 26.83
C LYS A 39 57.45 -105.21 27.52
N LEU A 40 58.51 -104.90 28.27
CA LEU A 40 58.68 -103.59 28.92
C LEU A 40 58.86 -102.46 27.89
N LEU A 41 59.60 -102.71 26.81
CA LEU A 41 59.76 -101.75 25.72
C LEU A 41 58.47 -101.56 24.93
N GLU A 42 57.74 -102.62 24.62
CA GLU A 42 56.43 -102.57 23.96
C GLU A 42 55.42 -101.78 24.79
N THR A 43 55.33 -102.04 26.10
CA THR A 43 54.44 -101.29 26.99
C THR A 43 54.82 -99.81 27.08
N LYS A 44 56.11 -99.48 27.15
CA LYS A 44 56.58 -98.08 27.10
C LYS A 44 56.27 -97.42 25.75
N LEU A 45 56.46 -98.13 24.65
CA LEU A 45 56.19 -97.63 23.30
C LEU A 45 54.69 -97.38 23.11
N GLN A 46 53.83 -98.30 23.57
CA GLN A 46 52.38 -98.18 23.53
C GLN A 46 51.87 -97.02 24.41
N ALA A 47 52.49 -96.82 25.58
CA ALA A 47 52.19 -95.68 26.44
C ALA A 47 52.59 -94.35 25.78
N ASN A 48 53.75 -94.28 25.13
CA ASN A 48 54.19 -93.10 24.38
C ASN A 48 53.28 -92.82 23.17
N ILE A 49 52.90 -93.84 22.39
CA ILE A 49 51.93 -93.71 21.29
C ILE A 49 50.60 -93.17 21.81
N SER A 50 50.10 -93.70 22.93
CA SER A 50 48.84 -93.24 23.53
C SER A 50 48.94 -91.79 24.01
N SER A 51 50.09 -91.39 24.57
CA SER A 51 50.36 -90.01 24.96
C SER A 51 50.40 -89.07 23.75
N TYR A 52 51.14 -89.43 22.69
CA TYR A 52 51.19 -88.63 21.47
C TYR A 52 49.84 -88.55 20.76
N HIS A 53 49.05 -89.62 20.75
CA HIS A 53 47.70 -89.61 20.18
C HIS A 53 46.79 -88.62 20.92
N LYS A 54 46.84 -88.60 22.26
CA LYS A 54 46.12 -87.59 23.06
C LYS A 54 46.60 -86.17 22.76
N GLN A 55 47.91 -85.98 22.57
CA GLN A 55 48.48 -84.68 22.21
C GLN A 55 48.00 -84.20 20.84
N VAL A 56 47.95 -85.11 19.85
CA VAL A 56 47.42 -84.81 18.51
C VAL A 56 45.92 -84.48 18.57
N GLN A 57 45.14 -85.22 19.35
CA GLN A 57 43.72 -84.90 19.56
C GLN A 57 43.52 -83.51 20.19
N ALA A 58 44.31 -83.17 21.22
CA ALA A 58 44.24 -81.85 21.86
C ALA A 58 44.59 -80.72 20.88
N LEU A 59 45.63 -80.91 20.06
CA LEU A 59 46.00 -79.96 19.00
C LEU A 59 44.93 -79.85 17.90
N GLN A 60 44.24 -80.95 17.58
CA GLN A 60 43.11 -80.93 16.63
C GLN A 60 41.91 -80.17 17.18
N SER A 61 41.58 -80.34 18.47
CA SER A 61 40.52 -79.55 19.12
C SER A 61 40.89 -78.07 19.18
N GLU A 62 42.13 -77.73 19.52
CA GLU A 62 42.60 -76.34 19.55
C GLU A 62 42.57 -75.72 18.14
N LYS A 63 42.94 -76.48 17.11
CA LYS A 63 42.81 -76.05 15.71
C LYS A 63 41.36 -75.73 15.35
N THR A 64 40.40 -76.58 15.73
CA THR A 64 38.97 -76.32 15.45
C THR A 64 38.45 -75.10 16.19
N ASP A 65 38.88 -74.88 17.44
CA ASP A 65 38.49 -73.71 18.22
C ASP A 65 39.05 -72.43 17.62
N LEU A 66 40.32 -72.44 17.18
CA LEU A 66 40.94 -71.32 16.48
C LEU A 66 40.28 -71.04 15.13
N GLN A 67 39.88 -72.07 14.38
CA GLN A 67 39.13 -71.88 13.13
C GLN A 67 37.76 -71.25 13.38
N SER A 68 37.05 -71.70 14.41
CA SER A 68 35.78 -71.10 14.84
C SER A 68 35.95 -69.63 15.22
N LEU A 69 37.00 -69.31 15.98
CA LEU A 69 37.33 -67.94 16.37
C LEU A 69 37.64 -67.05 15.16
N ILE A 70 38.37 -67.57 14.17
CA ILE A 70 38.68 -66.86 12.92
C ILE A 70 37.38 -66.55 12.16
N CYS A 71 36.47 -67.52 12.01
CA CYS A 71 35.18 -67.28 11.36
C CYS A 71 34.34 -66.23 12.10
N SER A 72 34.23 -66.33 13.43
CA SER A 72 33.51 -65.34 14.24
C SER A 72 34.10 -63.93 14.10
N ASN A 73 35.43 -63.82 14.08
CA ASN A 73 36.11 -62.54 13.88
C ASN A 73 35.89 -62.00 12.46
N SER A 74 35.88 -62.88 11.44
CA SER A 74 35.59 -62.49 10.05
C SER A 74 34.19 -61.88 9.92
N ILE A 75 33.17 -62.53 10.52
CA ILE A 75 31.79 -62.01 10.55
C ILE A 75 31.74 -60.66 11.27
N THR A 76 32.46 -60.54 12.38
CA THR A 76 32.51 -59.28 13.14
C THR A 76 33.16 -58.15 12.34
N ILE A 77 34.25 -58.45 11.61
CA ILE A 77 34.92 -57.49 10.72
C ILE A 77 34.00 -57.05 9.59
N GLN A 78 33.27 -57.99 8.98
CA GLN A 78 32.35 -57.69 7.89
C GLN A 78 31.20 -56.78 8.34
N SER A 79 30.58 -57.08 9.49
CA SER A 79 29.55 -56.21 10.09
C SER A 79 30.08 -54.81 10.45
N LEU A 80 31.33 -54.71 10.91
CA LEU A 80 31.95 -53.40 11.16
C LEU A 80 32.21 -52.64 9.85
N HIS A 81 32.59 -53.34 8.79
CA HIS A 81 32.82 -52.74 7.47
C HIS A 81 31.53 -52.17 6.88
N GLU A 82 30.42 -52.90 6.97
CA GLU A 82 29.09 -52.42 6.59
C GLU A 82 28.68 -51.17 7.38
N LYS A 83 28.91 -51.16 8.69
CA LYS A 83 28.64 -49.97 9.53
C LYS A 83 29.48 -48.76 9.13
N ILE A 84 30.73 -48.98 8.72
CA ILE A 84 31.59 -47.91 8.21
C ILE A 84 31.01 -47.35 6.91
N LEU A 85 30.58 -48.20 5.98
CA LEU A 85 29.95 -47.79 4.72
C LEU A 85 28.64 -47.01 4.95
N ASP A 86 27.80 -47.46 5.87
CA ASP A 86 26.58 -46.75 6.29
C ASP A 86 26.90 -45.37 6.91
N HIS A 87 28.02 -45.24 7.60
CA HIS A 87 28.48 -43.96 8.13
C HIS A 87 29.07 -43.05 7.05
N GLU A 88 29.83 -43.58 6.10
CA GLU A 88 30.36 -42.83 4.96
C GLU A 88 29.24 -42.27 4.07
N THR A 89 28.24 -43.09 3.75
CA THR A 89 27.04 -42.65 2.99
C THR A 89 26.31 -41.54 3.75
N LYS A 90 26.11 -41.69 5.06
CA LYS A 90 25.49 -40.65 5.88
C LYS A 90 26.33 -39.35 5.96
N ILE A 91 27.66 -39.45 5.97
CA ILE A 91 28.55 -38.29 5.91
C ILE A 91 28.42 -37.59 4.56
N ASN A 92 28.34 -38.33 3.45
CA ASN A 92 28.14 -37.77 2.11
C ASN A 92 26.78 -37.07 1.99
N ASP A 93 25.71 -37.66 2.52
CA ASP A 93 24.37 -37.05 2.56
C ASP A 93 24.36 -35.76 3.41
N LEU A 94 25.05 -35.75 4.55
CA LEU A 94 25.19 -34.54 5.36
C LEU A 94 26.03 -33.47 4.66
N THR A 95 27.06 -33.88 3.92
CA THR A 95 27.92 -32.96 3.16
C THR A 95 27.15 -32.31 2.00
N THR A 96 26.34 -33.10 1.28
CA THR A 96 25.48 -32.58 0.20
C THR A 96 24.42 -31.64 0.75
N HIS A 97 23.73 -32.01 1.83
CA HIS A 97 22.76 -31.13 2.48
C HIS A 97 23.41 -29.83 3.01
N ASN A 98 24.65 -29.89 3.52
CA ASN A 98 25.38 -28.71 3.95
C ASN A 98 25.73 -27.79 2.76
N ASN A 99 26.11 -28.35 1.62
CA ASN A 99 26.38 -27.58 0.40
C ASN A 99 25.11 -26.91 -0.16
N GLU A 100 23.97 -27.60 -0.13
CA GLU A 100 22.67 -27.02 -0.48
C GLU A 100 22.29 -25.88 0.47
N ALA A 101 22.45 -26.08 1.78
CA ALA A 101 22.21 -25.05 2.78
C ALA A 101 23.13 -23.84 2.56
N GLN A 102 24.41 -24.05 2.23
CA GLN A 102 25.36 -22.98 1.92
C GLN A 102 24.94 -22.23 0.64
N THR A 103 24.40 -22.93 -0.36
CA THR A 103 23.87 -22.32 -1.58
C THR A 103 22.68 -21.41 -1.27
N ILE A 104 21.73 -21.89 -0.44
CA ILE A 104 20.58 -21.08 0.03
C ILE A 104 21.06 -19.86 0.83
N ILE A 105 22.08 -20.01 1.67
CA ILE A 105 22.67 -18.88 2.43
C ILE A 105 23.23 -17.84 1.45
N ASN A 106 23.95 -18.25 0.42
CA ASN A 106 24.53 -17.35 -0.58
C ASN A 106 23.44 -16.60 -1.37
N GLU A 107 22.36 -17.27 -1.78
CA GLU A 107 21.21 -16.64 -2.45
C GLU A 107 20.51 -15.61 -1.54
N LYS A 108 20.36 -15.93 -0.25
CA LYS A 108 19.82 -14.98 0.73
C LYS A 108 20.73 -13.78 0.94
N LEU A 109 22.05 -13.97 0.97
CA LEU A 109 23.01 -12.88 1.06
C LEU A 109 22.93 -11.95 -0.16
N GLN A 110 22.81 -12.50 -1.37
CA GLN A 110 22.59 -11.69 -2.58
C GLN A 110 21.27 -10.92 -2.54
N THR A 111 20.22 -11.51 -1.96
CA THR A 111 18.93 -10.84 -1.80
C THR A 111 19.03 -9.69 -0.79
N ILE A 112 19.76 -9.89 0.32
CA ILE A 112 20.03 -8.84 1.32
C ILE A 112 20.82 -7.70 0.69
N GLU A 113 21.80 -8.00 -0.16
CA GLU A 113 22.61 -6.98 -0.84
C GLU A 113 21.76 -6.12 -1.79
N LYS A 114 20.90 -6.75 -2.60
CA LYS A 114 19.93 -6.01 -3.45
C LYS A 114 18.98 -5.12 -2.64
N LEU A 115 18.45 -5.63 -1.52
CA LEU A 115 17.58 -4.84 -0.64
C LEU A 115 18.32 -3.67 0.01
N LYS A 116 19.61 -3.85 0.32
CA LYS A 116 20.45 -2.79 0.87
C LYS A 116 20.64 -1.66 -0.16
N ASP A 117 20.87 -2.00 -1.42
CA ASP A 117 20.98 -1.03 -2.52
C ASP A 117 19.66 -0.28 -2.74
N GLU A 118 18.51 -0.98 -2.67
CA GLU A 118 17.19 -0.34 -2.75
C GLU A 118 16.93 0.64 -1.60
N ILE A 119 17.31 0.29 -0.37
CA ILE A 119 17.19 1.18 0.80
C ILE A 119 18.10 2.40 0.65
N GLU A 120 19.31 2.24 0.11
CA GLU A 120 20.23 3.35 -0.14
C GLU A 120 19.64 4.33 -1.15
N LYS A 121 19.08 3.82 -2.24
CA LYS A 121 18.37 4.64 -3.25
C LYS A 121 17.15 5.36 -2.67
N GLU A 122 16.32 4.69 -1.86
CA GLU A 122 15.15 5.32 -1.22
C GLU A 122 15.57 6.43 -0.23
N ASN A 123 16.69 6.24 0.47
CA ASN A 123 17.25 7.28 1.33
C ASN A 123 17.78 8.48 0.54
N GLU A 124 18.41 8.26 -0.61
CA GLU A 124 18.83 9.34 -1.52
C GLU A 124 17.61 10.13 -2.05
N GLU A 125 16.55 9.45 -2.47
CA GLU A 125 15.30 10.07 -2.92
C GLU A 125 14.65 10.89 -1.79
N LYS A 126 14.65 10.36 -0.56
CA LYS A 126 14.14 11.06 0.63
C LYS A 126 14.95 12.32 0.97
N GLU A 127 16.27 12.25 0.86
CA GLU A 127 17.13 13.41 1.09
C GLU A 127 16.88 14.49 0.03
N GLN A 128 16.69 14.09 -1.23
CA GLN A 128 16.33 15.01 -2.31
C GLN A 128 15.00 15.73 -2.03
N VAL A 129 13.97 14.99 -1.61
CA VAL A 129 12.68 15.58 -1.21
C VAL A 129 12.84 16.52 0.00
N PHE A 130 13.74 16.21 0.94
CA PHE A 130 14.02 17.08 2.08
C PHE A 130 14.68 18.40 1.65
N ILE A 131 15.62 18.35 0.69
CA ILE A 131 16.25 19.52 0.09
C ILE A 131 15.19 20.39 -0.63
N GLU A 132 14.32 19.77 -1.44
CA GLU A 132 13.24 20.49 -2.13
C GLU A 132 12.26 21.15 -1.15
N LYS A 133 11.88 20.45 -0.08
CA LYS A 133 11.02 21.00 0.98
C LYS A 133 11.66 22.22 1.65
N LYS A 134 12.98 22.19 1.89
CA LYS A 134 13.71 23.32 2.47
C LYS A 134 13.74 24.52 1.52
N SER A 135 13.92 24.27 0.23
CA SER A 135 13.86 25.29 -0.83
C SER A 135 12.46 25.95 -0.91
N LEU A 136 11.40 25.14 -0.98
CA LEU A 136 10.02 25.62 -0.99
C LEU A 136 9.66 26.43 0.26
N LYS A 137 10.17 26.02 1.44
CA LYS A 137 10.00 26.79 2.66
C LYS A 137 10.66 28.17 2.57
N GLY A 138 11.85 28.26 1.98
CA GLY A 138 12.50 29.54 1.68
C GLY A 138 11.63 30.44 0.81
N ILE A 139 11.11 29.91 -0.31
CA ILE A 139 10.22 30.65 -1.21
C ILE A 139 8.97 31.16 -0.48
N ILE A 140 8.38 30.34 0.40
CA ILE A 140 7.21 30.73 1.19
C ILE A 140 7.55 31.89 2.15
N ASP A 141 8.72 31.84 2.79
CA ASP A 141 9.12 32.88 3.73
C ASP A 141 9.45 34.19 3.00
N ASP A 142 10.08 34.13 1.82
CA ASP A 142 10.29 35.29 0.94
C ASP A 142 8.94 35.91 0.48
N GLN A 143 7.97 35.06 0.12
CA GLN A 143 6.62 35.52 -0.24
C GLN A 143 5.89 36.18 0.93
N LYS A 144 6.02 35.65 2.16
CA LYS A 144 5.46 36.29 3.35
C LYS A 144 6.07 37.67 3.60
N GLU A 145 7.38 37.80 3.40
CA GLU A 145 8.08 39.07 3.54
C GLU A 145 7.62 40.09 2.49
N CYS A 146 7.46 39.65 1.24
CA CYS A 146 6.89 40.46 0.17
C CYS A 146 5.45 40.92 0.48
N ILE A 147 4.59 40.01 0.96
CA ILE A 147 3.22 40.35 1.39
C ILE A 147 3.23 41.35 2.55
N LYS A 148 4.16 41.21 3.49
CA LYS A 148 4.32 42.16 4.60
C LYS A 148 4.72 43.55 4.10
N GLY A 149 5.64 43.62 3.15
CA GLY A 149 6.03 44.87 2.47
C GLY A 149 4.85 45.53 1.74
N LEU A 150 4.09 44.75 0.96
CA LEU A 150 2.90 45.24 0.25
C LEU A 150 1.80 45.74 1.20
N LYS A 151 1.60 45.07 2.35
CA LYS A 151 0.66 45.55 3.39
C LYS A 151 1.11 46.88 3.97
N GLY A 152 2.40 47.05 4.24
CA GLY A 152 2.95 48.32 4.72
C GLY A 152 2.75 49.45 3.70
N SER A 153 3.03 49.19 2.42
CA SER A 153 2.80 50.15 1.34
C SER A 153 1.32 50.52 1.18
N LEU A 154 0.41 49.55 1.29
CA LEU A 154 -1.03 49.80 1.25
C LEU A 154 -1.51 50.64 2.45
N GLU A 155 -0.97 50.41 3.64
CA GLU A 155 -1.29 51.20 4.84
C GLU A 155 -0.78 52.64 4.71
N GLU A 156 0.40 52.84 4.12
CA GLU A 156 0.94 54.16 3.81
C GLU A 156 0.06 54.93 2.81
N GLU A 157 -0.37 54.28 1.73
CA GLU A 157 -1.29 54.88 0.75
C GLU A 157 -2.67 55.19 1.36
N ARG A 158 -3.18 54.30 2.23
CA ARG A 158 -4.42 54.59 2.98
C ARG A 158 -4.26 55.79 3.92
N ALA A 159 -3.09 55.97 4.52
CA ALA A 159 -2.80 57.15 5.34
C ALA A 159 -2.75 58.42 4.49
N LYS A 160 -2.11 58.39 3.31
CA LYS A 160 -2.11 59.50 2.35
C LYS A 160 -3.52 59.86 1.87
N CYS A 161 -4.36 58.86 1.54
CA CYS A 161 -5.75 59.08 1.18
C CYS A 161 -6.55 59.73 2.32
N LYS A 162 -6.35 59.31 3.58
CA LYS A 162 -6.98 59.96 4.73
C LYS A 162 -6.53 61.42 4.89
N GLU A 163 -5.26 61.72 4.68
CA GLU A 163 -4.74 63.09 4.71
C GLU A 163 -5.36 63.95 3.61
N LEU A 164 -5.49 63.42 2.40
CA LEU A 164 -6.15 64.11 1.28
C LEU A 164 -7.64 64.36 1.54
N VAL A 165 -8.35 63.39 2.14
CA VAL A 165 -9.75 63.57 2.55
C VAL A 165 -9.88 64.69 3.59
N LEU A 166 -8.97 64.76 4.57
CA LEU A 166 -8.95 65.85 5.55
C LEU A 166 -8.64 67.22 4.90
N LYS A 167 -7.72 67.27 3.93
CA LYS A 167 -7.45 68.49 3.15
C LYS A 167 -8.67 68.94 2.35
N ASN A 168 -9.41 68.01 1.74
CA ASN A 168 -10.65 68.32 1.01
C ASN A 168 -11.74 68.86 1.94
N ILE A 169 -11.89 68.29 3.15
CA ILE A 169 -12.83 68.81 4.15
C ILE A 169 -12.47 70.24 4.57
N GLU A 170 -11.18 70.58 4.69
CA GLU A 170 -10.75 71.96 5.00
C GLU A 170 -10.98 72.91 3.81
N ILE A 171 -10.82 72.43 2.56
CA ILE A 171 -11.18 73.19 1.35
C ILE A 171 -12.68 73.48 1.32
N ASP A 172 -13.53 72.49 1.61
CA ASP A 172 -14.98 72.67 1.68
C ASP A 172 -15.37 73.65 2.80
N ARG A 173 -14.65 73.64 3.94
CA ARG A 173 -14.83 74.61 5.03
C ARG A 173 -14.44 76.03 4.62
N MET A 174 -13.36 76.17 3.82
CA MET A 174 -12.92 77.46 3.26
C MET A 174 -13.89 77.97 2.19
N LEU A 175 -14.51 77.07 1.41
CA LEU A 175 -15.56 77.42 0.45
C LEU A 175 -16.84 77.88 1.15
N GLY A 176 -17.24 77.26 2.26
CA GLY A 176 -18.37 77.73 3.08
C GLY A 176 -18.17 79.16 3.62
N LYS A 177 -16.93 79.52 4.03
CA LYS A 177 -16.60 80.91 4.43
C LYS A 177 -16.62 81.90 3.25
N LYS A 178 -16.34 81.42 2.03
CA LYS A 178 -16.42 82.21 0.80
C LYS A 178 -17.89 82.48 0.41
N GLU A 179 -18.78 81.51 0.62
CA GLU A 179 -20.22 81.66 0.39
C GLU A 179 -20.85 82.67 1.35
N GLU A 180 -20.38 82.73 2.61
CA GLU A 180 -20.81 83.73 3.60
C GLU A 180 -20.41 85.18 3.20
N LEU A 181 -19.20 85.36 2.64
CA LEU A 181 -18.75 86.64 2.07
C LEU A 181 -19.48 87.03 0.76
N VAL A 182 -19.98 86.04 0.00
CA VAL A 182 -20.78 86.27 -1.21
C VAL A 182 -22.20 86.73 -0.84
N CYS A 183 -22.76 86.26 0.27
CA CYS A 183 -24.04 86.76 0.80
C CYS A 183 -23.94 88.23 1.27
N GLU A 184 -22.85 88.63 1.95
CA GLU A 184 -22.60 90.05 2.28
C GLU A 184 -22.39 90.92 1.03
N TRP A 185 -21.84 90.36 -0.05
CA TRP A 185 -21.70 91.08 -1.33
C TRP A 185 -23.03 91.25 -2.07
N LEU A 186 -23.94 90.26 -1.97
CA LEU A 186 -25.27 90.29 -2.58
C LEU A 186 -26.20 91.33 -1.92
N GLU A 187 -26.13 91.52 -0.60
CA GLU A 187 -26.89 92.60 0.08
C GLU A 187 -26.44 94.01 -0.36
N LYS A 188 -25.18 94.16 -0.78
CA LYS A 188 -24.63 95.42 -1.31
C LYS A 188 -24.92 95.67 -2.80
N ASN A 189 -25.47 94.68 -3.51
CA ASN A 189 -25.77 94.75 -4.94
C ASN A 189 -27.25 95.03 -5.24
N ASN A 190 -28.13 94.91 -4.24
CA ASN A 190 -29.55 95.27 -4.35
C ASN A 190 -29.78 96.79 -4.53
N GLU A 191 -28.80 97.65 -4.20
CA GLU A 191 -28.84 99.09 -4.52
C GLU A 191 -28.52 99.40 -6.00
N LYS A 192 -28.06 98.42 -6.79
CA LYS A 192 -27.80 98.57 -8.24
C LYS A 192 -28.91 98.03 -9.12
N GLU A 193 -29.85 97.23 -8.60
CA GLU A 193 -31.01 96.72 -9.36
C GLU A 193 -32.06 97.80 -9.66
N GLU A 194 -32.10 98.90 -8.89
CA GLU A 194 -33.00 100.02 -9.16
C GLU A 194 -32.59 100.85 -10.41
N MET A 195 -31.31 100.78 -10.82
CA MET A 195 -30.83 101.35 -12.10
C MET A 195 -31.05 100.43 -13.31
N ILE A 196 -31.26 99.13 -13.11
CA ILE A 196 -31.53 98.15 -14.19
C ILE A 196 -33.00 98.23 -14.64
N GLY A 197 -33.91 98.65 -13.77
CA GLY A 197 -35.33 98.88 -14.12
C GLY A 197 -35.54 99.93 -15.23
N VAL A 198 -34.67 100.94 -15.33
CA VAL A 198 -34.73 101.97 -16.40
C VAL A 198 -34.14 101.48 -17.72
N LEU A 199 -33.27 100.47 -17.70
CA LEU A 199 -32.69 99.83 -18.90
C LEU A 199 -33.62 98.77 -19.51
N ASN A 200 -34.40 98.04 -18.70
CA ASN A 200 -35.35 97.04 -19.19
C ASN A 200 -36.53 97.63 -19.99
N ILE A 201 -36.91 98.90 -19.75
CA ILE A 201 -37.93 99.60 -20.56
C ILE A 201 -37.39 99.91 -21.97
N LYS A 202 -36.08 100.17 -22.12
CA LYS A 202 -35.44 100.37 -23.44
C LYS A 202 -35.15 99.07 -24.20
N ILE A 203 -35.03 97.95 -23.49
CA ILE A 203 -34.83 96.61 -24.09
C ILE A 203 -36.16 96.10 -24.68
N ASN A 204 -37.29 96.30 -23.98
CA ASN A 204 -38.61 95.89 -24.49
C ASN A 204 -39.02 96.63 -25.78
N ASP A 205 -38.69 97.92 -25.91
CA ASP A 205 -38.89 98.72 -27.14
C ASP A 205 -38.02 98.25 -28.33
N GLN A 206 -36.91 97.56 -28.05
CA GLN A 206 -36.00 96.97 -29.04
C GLN A 206 -36.42 95.54 -29.42
N GLU A 207 -36.98 94.78 -28.47
CA GLU A 207 -37.53 93.44 -28.69
C GLU A 207 -38.78 93.47 -29.59
N GLU A 208 -39.62 94.50 -29.50
CA GLU A 208 -40.78 94.68 -30.39
C GLU A 208 -40.38 95.00 -31.85
N LYS A 209 -39.29 95.76 -32.05
CA LYS A 209 -38.67 95.97 -33.37
C LYS A 209 -37.99 94.71 -33.92
N ASN A 210 -37.42 93.88 -33.04
CA ASN A 210 -36.84 92.59 -33.42
C ASN A 210 -37.90 91.53 -33.76
N LEU A 211 -39.07 91.56 -33.13
CA LEU A 211 -40.21 90.69 -33.47
C LEU A 211 -40.81 91.01 -34.85
N GLU A 212 -40.84 92.29 -35.25
CA GLU A 212 -41.25 92.71 -36.59
C GLU A 212 -40.20 92.32 -37.67
N LEU A 213 -38.92 92.34 -37.31
CA LEU A 213 -37.82 91.80 -38.13
C LEU A 213 -37.90 90.27 -38.26
N LEU A 214 -38.19 89.54 -37.17
CA LEU A 214 -38.41 88.09 -37.17
C LEU A 214 -39.64 87.68 -38.00
N ARG A 215 -40.67 88.52 -38.06
CA ARG A 215 -41.86 88.29 -38.89
C ARG A 215 -41.55 88.46 -40.38
N LYS A 216 -40.65 89.39 -40.74
CA LYS A 216 -40.10 89.54 -42.11
C LYS A 216 -39.04 88.48 -42.47
N ILE A 217 -38.27 88.00 -41.49
CA ILE A 217 -37.33 86.88 -41.66
C ILE A 217 -38.11 85.59 -41.91
N ARG A 218 -39.20 85.33 -41.18
CA ARG A 218 -40.03 84.13 -41.39
C ARG A 218 -40.75 84.13 -42.76
N GLN A 219 -41.19 85.29 -43.24
CA GLN A 219 -41.71 85.44 -44.61
C GLN A 219 -40.62 85.30 -45.68
N ALA A 220 -39.36 85.60 -45.36
CA ALA A 220 -38.21 85.35 -46.22
C ALA A 220 -37.77 83.88 -46.19
N GLU A 221 -37.89 83.18 -45.05
CA GLU A 221 -37.60 81.75 -44.88
C GLU A 221 -38.64 80.86 -45.58
N GLU A 222 -39.93 81.22 -45.56
CA GLU A 222 -40.97 80.51 -46.33
C GLU A 222 -40.76 80.67 -47.86
N LEU A 223 -40.29 81.84 -48.31
CA LEU A 223 -39.88 82.08 -49.70
C LEU A 223 -38.58 81.34 -50.04
N ASP A 224 -37.62 81.23 -49.12
CA ASP A 224 -36.37 80.50 -49.27
C ASP A 224 -36.63 78.99 -49.36
N GLU A 225 -37.54 78.42 -48.58
CA GLU A 225 -37.91 77.01 -48.67
C GLU A 225 -38.66 76.67 -49.98
N GLU A 226 -39.56 77.55 -50.47
CA GLU A 226 -40.21 77.37 -51.77
C GLU A 226 -39.21 77.50 -52.95
N ILE A 227 -38.22 78.40 -52.85
CA ILE A 227 -37.12 78.55 -53.82
C ILE A 227 -36.16 77.36 -53.76
N GLN A 228 -35.84 76.84 -52.58
CA GLN A 228 -34.89 75.73 -52.41
C GLN A 228 -35.47 74.38 -52.85
N ILE A 229 -36.78 74.18 -52.73
CA ILE A 229 -37.48 73.00 -53.27
C ILE A 229 -37.57 73.05 -54.80
N ALA A 230 -37.70 74.23 -55.41
CA ALA A 230 -37.67 74.42 -56.86
C ALA A 230 -36.23 74.32 -57.44
N TYR A 231 -35.22 74.82 -56.72
CA TYR A 231 -33.81 74.84 -57.12
C TYR A 231 -33.16 73.44 -57.09
N ASN A 232 -33.45 72.63 -56.08
CA ASN A 232 -32.84 71.29 -55.94
C ASN A 232 -33.43 70.27 -56.93
N LYS A 233 -34.67 70.44 -57.40
CA LYS A 233 -35.26 69.57 -58.43
C LYS A 233 -34.80 69.89 -59.86
N LEU A 234 -34.34 71.11 -60.13
CA LEU A 234 -33.89 71.56 -61.46
C LEU A 234 -32.36 71.47 -61.63
N SER A 235 -31.59 71.59 -60.55
CA SER A 235 -30.13 71.48 -60.58
C SER A 235 -29.63 70.03 -60.70
N ASP A 236 -30.35 69.05 -60.15
CA ASP A 236 -29.87 67.66 -60.08
C ASP A 236 -30.02 66.88 -61.39
N GLN A 237 -30.94 67.25 -62.27
CA GLN A 237 -31.31 66.35 -63.36
C GLN A 237 -30.85 66.79 -64.74
N LEU A 238 -30.52 68.05 -64.94
CA LEU A 238 -30.42 68.56 -66.30
C LEU A 238 -28.98 68.84 -66.72
N ILE A 239 -28.25 69.67 -65.99
CA ILE A 239 -27.17 70.38 -66.68
C ILE A 239 -25.89 69.56 -66.86
N LYS A 240 -25.50 68.66 -65.94
CA LYS A 240 -24.22 67.94 -66.12
C LYS A 240 -24.33 66.62 -66.87
N TYR A 241 -25.53 66.07 -66.92
CA TYR A 241 -25.88 65.08 -67.93
C TYR A 241 -25.76 65.70 -69.32
N GLU A 242 -26.24 66.93 -69.51
CA GLU A 242 -26.08 67.70 -70.75
C GLU A 242 -24.62 68.08 -71.04
N GLU A 243 -23.83 68.59 -70.09
CA GLU A 243 -22.41 68.94 -70.33
C GLU A 243 -21.52 67.74 -70.71
N SER A 244 -21.84 66.55 -70.19
CA SER A 244 -21.09 65.34 -70.49
C SER A 244 -21.52 64.73 -71.84
N GLN A 245 -22.79 64.92 -72.21
CA GLN A 245 -23.37 64.46 -73.47
C GLN A 245 -23.04 65.41 -74.64
N GLU A 246 -22.95 66.72 -74.38
CA GLU A 246 -22.55 67.74 -75.34
C GLU A 246 -21.06 67.62 -75.68
N LYS A 247 -20.17 67.44 -74.69
CA LYS A 247 -18.73 67.22 -74.96
C LYS A 247 -18.43 65.92 -75.70
N VAL A 248 -19.23 64.87 -75.46
CA VAL A 248 -19.13 63.61 -76.22
C VAL A 248 -19.66 63.79 -77.64
N SER A 249 -20.77 64.51 -77.83
CA SER A 249 -21.32 64.82 -79.17
C SER A 249 -20.42 65.77 -79.97
N GLU A 250 -19.75 66.73 -79.33
CA GLU A 250 -18.77 67.62 -79.96
C GLU A 250 -17.52 66.84 -80.39
N LEU A 251 -17.00 65.95 -79.55
CA LEU A 251 -15.88 65.09 -79.90
C LEU A 251 -16.24 64.09 -81.01
N GLU A 252 -17.47 63.54 -81.00
CA GLU A 252 -17.98 62.69 -82.07
C GLU A 252 -18.16 63.44 -83.39
N GLN A 253 -18.64 64.69 -83.37
CA GLN A 253 -18.72 65.53 -84.56
C GLN A 253 -17.34 65.95 -85.09
N VAL A 254 -16.38 66.24 -84.20
CA VAL A 254 -15.00 66.53 -84.59
C VAL A 254 -14.34 65.30 -85.20
N ILE A 255 -14.51 64.11 -84.62
CA ILE A 255 -14.00 62.85 -85.17
C ILE A 255 -14.70 62.50 -86.49
N PHE A 256 -16.01 62.71 -86.60
CA PHE A 256 -16.76 62.45 -87.84
C PHE A 256 -16.37 63.43 -88.95
N LYS A 257 -16.20 64.72 -88.66
CA LYS A 257 -15.73 65.74 -89.63
C LYS A 257 -14.28 65.50 -90.04
N ILE A 258 -13.39 65.15 -89.12
CA ILE A 258 -11.99 64.79 -89.45
C ILE A 258 -11.98 63.53 -90.33
N LYS A 259 -12.81 62.52 -90.03
CA LYS A 259 -12.89 61.27 -90.80
C LYS A 259 -13.54 61.46 -92.19
N ASN A 260 -14.50 62.39 -92.32
CA ASN A 260 -15.12 62.73 -93.59
C ASN A 260 -14.23 63.66 -94.44
N ASN A 261 -13.58 64.66 -93.83
CA ASN A 261 -12.64 65.55 -94.53
C ASN A 261 -11.36 64.82 -94.95
N TYR A 262 -10.86 63.89 -94.13
CA TYR A 262 -9.77 63.00 -94.51
C TYR A 262 -10.19 62.06 -95.65
N LYS A 263 -11.43 61.54 -95.66
CA LYS A 263 -11.97 60.75 -96.80
C LYS A 263 -12.22 61.58 -98.07
N ILE A 264 -12.68 62.83 -97.93
CA ILE A 264 -13.01 63.73 -99.06
C ILE A 264 -11.75 64.29 -99.70
N ILE A 265 -10.77 64.75 -98.92
CA ILE A 265 -9.55 65.34 -99.49
C ILE A 265 -8.53 64.29 -99.89
N MET A 266 -8.46 63.12 -99.25
CA MET A 266 -7.78 61.98 -99.87
C MET A 266 -8.42 61.54 -101.21
N ALA A 267 -9.68 61.92 -101.48
CA ALA A 267 -10.33 61.71 -102.77
C ALA A 267 -10.21 62.91 -103.75
N SER A 268 -10.03 64.14 -103.26
CA SER A 268 -9.80 65.35 -104.09
C SER A 268 -8.32 65.75 -104.24
N LEU A 269 -7.41 65.09 -103.53
CA LEU A 269 -5.98 64.97 -103.82
C LEU A 269 -5.70 64.22 -105.15
N GLN A 270 -6.73 64.04 -105.98
CA GLN A 270 -6.67 63.30 -107.24
C GLN A 270 -6.87 64.16 -108.50
N ASP A 271 -7.24 65.46 -108.42
CA ASP A 271 -7.22 66.38 -109.58
C ASP A 271 -7.21 67.89 -109.17
N ASN A 272 -6.14 68.59 -109.54
CA ASN A 272 -5.94 70.06 -109.63
C ASN A 272 -5.64 70.94 -108.38
N SER A 273 -4.38 71.42 -108.38
CA SER A 273 -3.81 72.72 -107.97
C SER A 273 -3.95 73.29 -106.52
N GLN A 274 -2.77 73.40 -105.89
CA GLN A 274 -2.30 74.44 -104.93
C GLN A 274 -2.86 74.39 -103.50
N THR A 275 -2.18 73.73 -102.55
CA THR A 275 -1.10 74.21 -101.62
C THR A 275 -1.54 75.32 -100.65
N GLN A 276 -1.19 75.37 -99.37
CA GLN A 276 -0.55 74.47 -98.38
C GLN A 276 -0.52 75.29 -97.06
N ASP A 277 -0.60 74.60 -95.92
CA ASP A 277 -0.16 74.99 -94.56
C ASP A 277 -0.72 76.24 -93.84
N ASP A 278 -1.43 76.01 -92.74
CA ASP A 278 -0.87 76.32 -91.40
C ASP A 278 -1.60 75.51 -90.30
N PHE A 279 -0.84 74.62 -89.64
CA PHE A 279 -1.27 73.59 -88.68
C PHE A 279 -0.98 73.99 -87.22
N SER A 280 -1.40 75.19 -86.78
CA SER A 280 -1.19 75.65 -85.39
C SER A 280 -2.16 75.02 -84.38
N ASP A 281 -3.35 74.62 -84.82
CA ASP A 281 -4.45 74.24 -83.92
C ASP A 281 -4.43 72.74 -83.54
N LEU A 282 -3.56 71.95 -84.19
CA LEU A 282 -3.41 70.52 -83.92
C LEU A 282 -2.53 70.23 -82.68
N ASP A 283 -1.58 71.11 -82.37
CA ASP A 283 -0.60 70.91 -81.30
C ASP A 283 -1.20 71.16 -79.90
N GLU A 284 -2.24 72.01 -79.81
CA GLU A 284 -2.98 72.26 -78.57
C GLU A 284 -4.01 71.16 -78.25
N ALA A 285 -4.62 70.57 -79.29
CA ALA A 285 -5.50 69.41 -79.14
C ALA A 285 -4.71 68.15 -78.70
N SER A 286 -3.52 67.92 -79.25
CA SER A 286 -2.65 66.81 -78.84
C SER A 286 -2.18 66.95 -77.39
N LYS A 287 -1.87 68.16 -76.89
CA LYS A 287 -1.52 68.36 -75.47
C LYS A 287 -2.67 68.10 -74.49
N LYS A 288 -3.90 68.48 -74.85
CA LYS A 288 -5.10 68.20 -74.01
C LYS A 288 -5.43 66.71 -73.96
N ILE A 289 -5.30 65.99 -75.08
CA ILE A 289 -5.49 64.53 -75.12
C ILE A 289 -4.40 63.81 -74.31
N LEU A 290 -3.14 64.25 -74.39
CA LEU A 290 -2.03 63.65 -73.65
C LEU A 290 -2.25 63.75 -72.12
N ASN A 291 -2.72 64.89 -71.61
CA ASN A 291 -3.03 65.10 -70.20
C ASN A 291 -4.23 64.27 -69.70
N SER A 292 -5.28 64.13 -70.52
CA SER A 292 -6.44 63.29 -70.18
C SER A 292 -6.10 61.79 -70.16
N VAL A 293 -5.22 61.33 -71.05
CA VAL A 293 -4.72 59.95 -71.07
C VAL A 293 -3.77 59.68 -69.89
N GLN A 294 -2.95 60.67 -69.49
CA GLN A 294 -2.08 60.56 -68.30
C GLN A 294 -2.88 60.43 -66.99
N ASN A 295 -3.99 61.17 -66.82
CA ASN A 295 -4.85 61.06 -65.64
C ASN A 295 -5.62 59.71 -65.57
N LEU A 296 -5.96 59.11 -66.71
CA LEU A 296 -6.54 57.76 -66.78
C LEU A 296 -5.51 56.65 -66.47
N LEU A 297 -4.23 56.86 -66.84
CA LEU A 297 -3.13 55.94 -66.51
C LEU A 297 -2.82 55.90 -65.00
N PHE A 298 -2.93 57.03 -64.28
CA PHE A 298 -2.80 57.06 -62.82
C PHE A 298 -3.93 56.32 -62.08
N SER A 299 -5.15 56.34 -62.62
CA SER A 299 -6.30 55.58 -62.08
C SER A 299 -6.12 54.07 -62.24
N LYS A 300 -5.50 53.60 -63.35
CA LYS A 300 -5.28 52.18 -63.62
C LYS A 300 -4.22 51.56 -62.71
N GLN A 301 -3.13 52.27 -62.41
CA GLN A 301 -2.01 51.77 -61.61
C GLN A 301 -2.35 51.62 -60.11
N SER A 302 -3.32 52.38 -59.60
CA SER A 302 -3.85 52.22 -58.23
C SER A 302 -4.66 50.92 -58.06
N ILE A 303 -5.40 50.51 -59.10
CA ILE A 303 -6.21 49.29 -59.10
C ILE A 303 -5.31 48.04 -59.22
N GLU A 304 -4.24 48.10 -60.02
CA GLU A 304 -3.31 46.99 -60.25
C GLU A 304 -2.47 46.63 -59.01
N ASN A 305 -2.06 47.63 -58.23
CA ASN A 305 -1.37 47.43 -56.94
C ASN A 305 -2.28 46.80 -55.87
N SER A 306 -3.58 47.09 -55.90
CA SER A 306 -4.55 46.47 -54.98
C SER A 306 -4.78 44.99 -55.32
N LEU A 307 -4.83 44.64 -56.62
CA LEU A 307 -5.06 43.28 -57.07
C LEU A 307 -3.90 42.34 -56.72
N ASN A 308 -2.65 42.75 -56.96
CA ASN A 308 -1.45 41.96 -56.66
C ASN A 308 -1.29 41.66 -55.16
N SER A 309 -1.73 42.58 -54.28
CA SER A 309 -1.69 42.36 -52.82
C SER A 309 -2.66 41.26 -52.36
N LYS A 310 -3.81 41.12 -53.05
CA LYS A 310 -4.83 40.11 -52.75
C LYS A 310 -4.44 38.73 -53.29
N GLU A 311 -3.80 38.68 -54.45
CA GLU A 311 -3.32 37.43 -55.06
C GLU A 311 -2.18 36.80 -54.25
N HIS A 312 -1.27 37.62 -53.70
CA HIS A 312 -0.22 37.15 -52.77
C HIS A 312 -0.81 36.60 -51.45
N LEU A 313 -1.88 37.21 -50.94
CA LEU A 313 -2.59 36.74 -49.75
C LEU A 313 -3.32 35.41 -50.01
N LEU A 314 -3.94 35.27 -51.19
CA LEU A 314 -4.61 34.04 -51.61
C LEU A 314 -3.61 32.89 -51.81
N SER A 315 -2.45 33.16 -52.41
CA SER A 315 -1.36 32.17 -52.56
C SER A 315 -0.81 31.70 -51.20
N LYS A 316 -0.63 32.62 -50.23
CA LYS A 316 -0.24 32.28 -48.85
C LYS A 316 -1.28 31.42 -48.13
N ILE A 317 -2.57 31.72 -48.32
CA ILE A 317 -3.67 30.92 -47.76
C ILE A 317 -3.68 29.52 -48.38
N CYS A 318 -3.52 29.39 -49.69
CA CYS A 318 -3.48 28.08 -50.36
C CYS A 318 -2.27 27.23 -49.96
N THR A 319 -1.11 27.83 -49.66
CA THR A 319 0.05 27.09 -49.12
C THR A 319 -0.14 26.62 -47.68
N ILE A 320 -0.92 27.32 -46.86
CA ILE A 320 -1.24 26.91 -45.48
C ILE A 320 -2.20 25.70 -45.47
N PHE A 321 -3.10 25.61 -46.45
CA PHE A 321 -4.06 24.50 -46.56
C PHE A 321 -3.55 23.27 -47.33
N SER A 322 -2.30 23.28 -47.81
CA SER A 322 -1.73 22.18 -48.62
C SER A 322 -0.66 21.34 -47.89
N LEU A 323 -0.63 21.35 -46.56
CA LEU A 323 0.23 20.44 -45.78
C LEU A 323 -0.33 19.01 -45.79
N GLN A 324 0.19 18.22 -46.73
CA GLN A 324 0.54 16.80 -46.63
C GLN A 324 -0.54 15.84 -46.10
N SER A 325 -1.32 15.30 -47.03
CA SER A 325 -2.34 14.25 -46.86
C SER A 325 -1.77 12.82 -46.61
N ASN A 326 -0.61 12.67 -45.97
CA ASN A 326 0.03 11.35 -45.77
C ASN A 326 0.04 10.85 -44.31
N GLU A 327 -0.58 11.55 -43.36
CA GLU A 327 -0.70 11.08 -41.96
C GLU A 327 -2.15 11.07 -41.48
N ALA A 328 -3.04 10.40 -42.23
CA ALA A 328 -4.46 10.33 -41.88
C ALA A 328 -4.75 9.45 -40.64
N GLU A 329 -3.90 8.48 -40.31
CA GLU A 329 -4.13 7.55 -39.18
C GLU A 329 -3.92 8.18 -37.79
N PRO A 330 -2.84 8.94 -37.51
CA PRO A 330 -2.67 9.64 -36.23
C PRO A 330 -3.70 10.75 -36.02
N LEU A 331 -4.17 11.37 -37.11
CA LEU A 331 -5.20 12.40 -37.09
C LEU A 331 -6.55 11.85 -36.64
N ILE A 332 -6.92 10.63 -37.03
CA ILE A 332 -8.18 9.99 -36.58
C ILE A 332 -8.13 9.72 -35.06
N THR A 333 -7.00 9.25 -34.53
CA THR A 333 -6.85 9.03 -33.08
C THR A 333 -6.90 10.36 -32.32
N ASN A 334 -6.23 11.39 -32.83
CA ASN A 334 -6.27 12.74 -32.26
C ASN A 334 -7.65 13.38 -32.37
N PHE A 335 -8.41 13.16 -33.46
CA PHE A 335 -9.79 13.62 -33.58
C PHE A 335 -10.74 12.88 -32.63
N THR A 336 -10.47 11.60 -32.33
CA THR A 336 -11.26 10.83 -31.36
C THR A 336 -11.00 11.35 -29.93
N LEU A 337 -9.73 11.63 -29.60
CA LEU A 337 -9.35 12.26 -28.34
C LEU A 337 -9.91 13.68 -28.22
N LEU A 338 -9.85 14.46 -29.31
CA LEU A 338 -10.40 15.82 -29.37
C LEU A 338 -11.92 15.80 -29.22
N LYS A 339 -12.61 14.79 -29.79
CA LYS A 339 -14.05 14.60 -29.63
C LYS A 339 -14.42 14.29 -28.18
N GLN A 340 -13.67 13.40 -27.51
CA GLN A 340 -13.88 13.14 -26.07
C GLN A 340 -13.64 14.40 -25.23
N ASN A 341 -12.58 15.15 -25.52
CA ASN A 341 -12.31 16.42 -24.85
C ASN A 341 -13.40 17.47 -25.13
N LEU A 342 -13.97 17.49 -26.34
CA LEU A 342 -15.09 18.37 -26.70
C LEU A 342 -16.38 17.97 -25.98
N GLU A 343 -16.67 16.67 -25.84
CA GLU A 343 -17.82 16.17 -25.08
C GLU A 343 -17.67 16.49 -23.58
N GLU A 344 -16.47 16.36 -23.01
CA GLU A 344 -16.17 16.77 -21.64
C GLU A 344 -16.25 18.29 -21.45
N MET A 345 -15.69 19.07 -22.37
CA MET A 345 -15.82 20.54 -22.40
C MET A 345 -17.28 20.96 -22.54
N GLN A 346 -18.08 20.25 -23.33
CA GLN A 346 -19.51 20.52 -23.49
C GLN A 346 -20.28 20.19 -22.21
N LYS A 347 -19.93 19.10 -21.52
CA LYS A 347 -20.49 18.75 -20.20
C LYS A 347 -20.15 19.81 -19.15
N ASN A 348 -18.88 20.23 -19.12
CA ASN A 348 -18.41 21.31 -18.24
C ASN A 348 -19.08 22.65 -18.58
N LEU A 349 -19.32 22.94 -19.85
CA LEU A 349 -20.04 24.13 -20.30
C LEU A 349 -21.51 24.10 -19.89
N THR A 350 -22.18 22.94 -19.94
CA THR A 350 -23.55 22.80 -19.41
C THR A 350 -23.60 22.99 -17.90
N SER A 351 -22.67 22.39 -17.14
CA SER A 351 -22.58 22.62 -15.69
C SER A 351 -22.24 24.07 -15.34
N SER A 352 -21.39 24.73 -16.12
CA SER A 352 -21.09 26.16 -15.97
C SER A 352 -22.29 27.04 -16.28
N LYS A 353 -23.11 26.71 -17.30
CA LYS A 353 -24.38 27.39 -17.58
C LYS A 353 -25.39 27.22 -16.45
N GLU A 354 -25.47 26.06 -15.83
CA GLU A 354 -26.33 25.81 -14.66
C GLU A 354 -25.87 26.64 -13.46
N LEU A 355 -24.55 26.68 -13.19
CA LEU A 355 -23.97 27.52 -12.15
C LEU A 355 -24.24 29.01 -12.40
N LEU A 356 -24.07 29.49 -13.64
CA LEU A 356 -24.39 30.87 -14.03
C LEU A 356 -25.87 31.19 -13.82
N LEU A 357 -26.76 30.24 -14.08
CA LEU A 357 -28.20 30.41 -13.87
C LEU A 357 -28.57 30.44 -12.38
N ILE A 358 -27.87 29.67 -11.55
CA ILE A 358 -27.96 29.76 -10.08
C ILE A 358 -27.43 31.13 -9.60
N GLU A 359 -26.28 31.57 -10.10
CA GLU A 359 -25.68 32.87 -9.75
C GLU A 359 -26.57 34.05 -10.16
N LYS A 360 -27.21 33.98 -11.34
CA LYS A 360 -28.20 34.96 -11.76
C LYS A 360 -29.40 35.02 -10.81
N LYS A 361 -29.96 33.86 -10.43
CA LYS A 361 -31.05 33.79 -9.44
C LYS A 361 -30.63 34.36 -8.08
N LEU A 362 -29.39 34.10 -7.66
CA LEU A 362 -28.85 34.59 -6.40
C LEU A 362 -28.65 36.10 -6.44
N THR A 363 -28.20 36.63 -7.58
CA THR A 363 -28.07 38.07 -7.82
C THR A 363 -29.43 38.77 -7.86
N ASP A 364 -30.45 38.16 -8.46
CA ASP A 364 -31.83 38.67 -8.44
C ASP A 364 -32.39 38.70 -7.01
N ILE A 365 -32.11 37.67 -6.20
CA ILE A 365 -32.49 37.64 -4.77
C ILE A 365 -31.79 38.75 -4.00
N LEU A 366 -30.46 38.89 -4.17
CA LEU A 366 -29.68 39.94 -3.51
C LEU A 366 -30.11 41.34 -3.97
N SER A 367 -30.49 41.54 -5.23
CA SER A 367 -31.03 42.81 -5.71
C SER A 367 -32.36 43.13 -5.05
N LYS A 368 -33.27 42.15 -4.96
CA LYS A 368 -34.56 42.31 -4.25
C LYS A 368 -34.34 42.62 -2.77
N GLU A 369 -33.40 41.94 -2.12
CA GLU A 369 -33.08 42.18 -0.72
C GLU A 369 -32.46 43.56 -0.52
N LYS A 370 -31.56 44.00 -1.42
CA LYS A 370 -31.02 45.35 -1.45
C LYS A 370 -32.11 46.40 -1.59
N ASP A 371 -33.09 46.19 -2.46
CA ASP A 371 -34.20 47.13 -2.64
C ASP A 371 -35.15 47.15 -1.44
N ILE A 372 -35.45 45.99 -0.83
CA ILE A 372 -36.19 45.90 0.44
C ILE A 372 -35.45 46.65 1.55
N MET A 373 -34.13 46.49 1.65
CA MET A 373 -33.31 47.19 2.64
C MET A 373 -33.28 48.70 2.38
N ARG A 374 -33.20 49.12 1.11
CA ARG A 374 -33.25 50.54 0.71
C ARG A 374 -34.63 51.15 1.01
N GLU A 375 -35.71 50.41 0.79
CA GLU A 375 -37.07 50.82 1.12
C GLU A 375 -37.27 50.93 2.64
N LYS A 376 -36.81 49.93 3.41
CA LYS A 376 -36.82 49.98 4.88
C LYS A 376 -36.01 51.18 5.39
N LEU A 377 -34.81 51.40 4.87
CA LEU A 377 -33.97 52.55 5.23
C LEU A 377 -34.66 53.89 4.91
N SER A 378 -35.31 53.98 3.75
CA SER A 378 -36.04 55.18 3.33
C SER A 378 -37.25 55.45 4.23
N LYS A 379 -38.01 54.40 4.59
CA LYS A 379 -39.12 54.48 5.56
C LYS A 379 -38.62 54.92 6.94
N THR A 380 -37.53 54.33 7.43
CA THR A 380 -36.93 54.73 8.72
C THR A 380 -36.43 56.18 8.68
N LYS A 381 -35.75 56.59 7.60
CA LYS A 381 -35.29 57.98 7.41
C LYS A 381 -36.47 58.95 7.35
N GLN A 382 -37.55 58.59 6.65
CA GLN A 382 -38.75 59.41 6.56
C GLN A 382 -39.46 59.51 7.92
N ASN A 383 -39.50 58.43 8.70
CA ASN A 383 -40.01 58.44 10.08
C ASN A 383 -39.16 59.34 10.99
N HIS A 384 -37.83 59.25 10.92
CA HIS A 384 -36.95 60.14 11.67
C HIS A 384 -37.09 61.61 11.24
N ILE A 385 -37.28 61.89 9.95
CA ILE A 385 -37.57 63.25 9.48
C ILE A 385 -38.91 63.75 10.03
N LYS A 386 -39.93 62.89 10.08
CA LYS A 386 -41.24 63.24 10.70
C LYS A 386 -41.11 63.48 12.20
N GLU A 387 -40.37 62.65 12.93
CA GLU A 387 -40.08 62.83 14.35
C GLU A 387 -39.27 64.10 14.62
N LEU A 388 -38.25 64.39 13.79
CA LEU A 388 -37.48 65.63 13.87
C LEU A 388 -38.35 66.85 13.57
N LYS A 389 -39.24 66.78 12.58
CA LYS A 389 -40.20 67.86 12.31
C LYS A 389 -41.18 68.04 13.46
N SER A 390 -41.73 66.98 14.04
CA SER A 390 -42.62 67.11 15.19
C SER A 390 -41.89 67.64 16.43
N LEU A 391 -40.62 67.27 16.61
CA LEU A 391 -39.75 67.81 17.66
C LEU A 391 -39.43 69.28 17.41
N GLN A 392 -39.16 69.68 16.16
CA GLN A 392 -38.90 71.06 15.77
C GLN A 392 -40.14 71.94 15.92
N GLU A 393 -41.32 71.46 15.52
CA GLU A 393 -42.61 72.13 15.76
C GLU A 393 -42.93 72.23 17.25
N SER A 394 -42.62 71.19 18.04
CA SER A 394 -42.73 71.23 19.51
C SER A 394 -41.73 72.20 20.15
N LEU A 395 -40.57 72.40 19.53
CA LEU A 395 -39.56 73.37 19.98
C LEU A 395 -39.98 74.81 19.66
N LEU A 396 -40.60 75.03 18.49
CA LEU A 396 -41.13 76.33 18.05
C LEU A 396 -42.39 76.76 18.80
N GLN A 397 -43.19 75.82 19.34
CA GLN A 397 -44.39 76.14 20.14
C GLN A 397 -44.10 76.47 21.61
N LYS A 398 -42.85 76.35 22.08
CA LYS A 398 -42.47 76.73 23.44
C LYS A 398 -41.64 78.00 23.42
N ASP A 399 -42.34 79.14 23.45
CA ASP A 399 -41.74 80.40 23.82
C ASP A 399 -41.23 80.36 25.27
N HIS A 400 -39.98 80.79 25.42
CA HIS A 400 -39.27 81.19 26.63
C HIS A 400 -38.78 80.12 27.63
N LEU A 401 -37.44 80.04 27.67
CA LEU A 401 -36.57 79.94 28.84
C LEU A 401 -36.64 78.65 29.68
N LEU A 402 -35.44 78.05 29.88
CA LEU A 402 -35.14 76.70 30.41
C LEU A 402 -35.27 75.67 29.26
N ILE A 403 -34.28 74.85 28.92
CA ILE A 403 -33.70 73.85 29.81
C ILE A 403 -32.35 73.35 29.23
N PRO A 404 -31.17 73.86 29.65
CA PRO A 404 -29.87 73.22 29.39
C PRO A 404 -29.80 71.78 29.93
N ASN A 405 -30.56 71.50 31.00
CA ASN A 405 -30.61 70.18 31.64
C ASN A 405 -31.32 69.09 30.80
N GLU A 406 -32.29 69.42 29.94
CA GLU A 406 -32.96 68.44 29.07
C GLU A 406 -32.14 68.14 27.81
N ILE A 407 -31.39 69.14 27.34
CA ILE A 407 -30.41 68.94 26.27
C ILE A 407 -29.27 68.05 26.79
N ASN A 408 -28.73 68.36 27.98
CA ASN A 408 -27.71 67.51 28.61
C ASN A 408 -28.22 66.11 28.94
N SER A 409 -29.48 65.95 29.39
CA SER A 409 -30.02 64.61 29.65
C SER A 409 -30.20 63.79 28.35
N LYS A 410 -30.60 64.42 27.24
CA LYS A 410 -30.67 63.77 25.93
C LYS A 410 -29.29 63.48 25.34
N ILE A 411 -28.31 64.38 25.51
CA ILE A 411 -26.91 64.12 25.10
C ILE A 411 -26.36 62.93 25.88
N ASN A 412 -26.51 62.89 27.20
CA ASN A 412 -26.08 61.76 28.03
C ASN A 412 -26.79 60.45 27.65
N LEU A 413 -28.07 60.51 27.27
CA LEU A 413 -28.81 59.35 26.77
C LEU A 413 -28.26 58.86 25.41
N PHE A 414 -27.94 59.77 24.49
CA PHE A 414 -27.34 59.43 23.20
C PHE A 414 -25.91 58.92 23.34
N GLU A 415 -25.11 59.49 24.23
CA GLU A 415 -23.77 59.00 24.55
C GLU A 415 -23.84 57.60 25.18
N SER A 416 -24.77 57.38 26.12
CA SER A 416 -25.02 56.05 26.71
C SER A 416 -25.46 55.04 25.66
N SER A 417 -26.36 55.42 24.75
CA SER A 417 -26.83 54.56 23.65
C SER A 417 -25.72 54.26 22.65
N THR A 418 -24.89 55.25 22.31
CA THR A 418 -23.73 55.09 21.42
C THR A 418 -22.68 54.19 22.05
N HIS A 419 -22.44 54.33 23.36
CA HIS A 419 -21.55 53.47 24.12
C HIS A 419 -22.06 52.03 24.17
N GLU A 420 -23.35 51.82 24.44
CA GLU A 420 -23.98 50.49 24.42
C GLU A 420 -23.90 49.85 23.03
N MET A 421 -24.16 50.60 21.96
CA MET A 421 -24.03 50.13 20.59
C MET A 421 -22.58 49.76 20.26
N THR A 422 -21.61 50.55 20.71
CA THR A 422 -20.19 50.27 20.52
C THR A 422 -19.76 49.01 21.26
N GLN A 423 -20.23 48.81 22.50
CA GLN A 423 -20.01 47.57 23.25
C GLN A 423 -20.63 46.35 22.54
N LYS A 424 -21.86 46.47 22.02
CA LYS A 424 -22.50 45.41 21.23
C LYS A 424 -21.73 45.09 19.95
N MET A 425 -21.26 46.10 19.24
CA MET A 425 -20.43 45.93 18.03
C MET A 425 -19.10 45.25 18.34
N GLU A 426 -18.46 45.59 19.46
CA GLU A 426 -17.23 44.94 19.89
C GLU A 426 -17.47 43.49 20.34
N GLY A 427 -18.57 43.22 21.04
CA GLY A 427 -19.01 41.85 21.37
C GLY A 427 -19.24 40.99 20.12
N LEU A 428 -19.88 41.56 19.08
CA LEU A 428 -20.05 40.87 17.79
C LEU A 428 -18.72 40.63 17.06
N ARG A 429 -17.77 41.57 17.13
CA ARG A 429 -16.41 41.36 16.56
C ARG A 429 -15.66 40.24 17.25
N ILE A 430 -15.71 40.19 18.59
CA ILE A 430 -15.10 39.11 19.37
C ILE A 430 -15.76 37.77 19.01
N SER A 431 -17.08 37.72 18.95
CA SER A 431 -17.82 36.52 18.54
C SER A 431 -17.44 36.05 17.13
N HIS A 432 -17.37 36.97 16.15
CA HIS A 432 -16.92 36.65 14.80
C HIS A 432 -15.48 36.12 14.77
N ARG A 433 -14.58 36.71 15.56
CA ARG A 433 -13.19 36.23 15.67
C ARG A 433 -13.13 34.81 16.25
N ASN A 434 -13.92 34.52 17.29
CA ASN A 434 -13.98 33.19 17.89
C ASN A 434 -14.53 32.15 16.90
N LEU A 435 -15.62 32.46 16.19
CA LEU A 435 -16.17 31.59 15.14
C LEU A 435 -15.18 31.38 13.99
N SER A 436 -14.36 32.39 13.66
CA SER A 436 -13.30 32.25 12.66
C SER A 436 -12.18 31.32 13.12
N ILE A 437 -11.82 31.34 14.41
CA ILE A 437 -10.82 30.43 14.99
C ILE A 437 -11.37 29.00 15.01
N GLU A 438 -12.60 28.82 15.50
CA GLU A 438 -13.27 27.51 15.53
C GLU A 438 -13.40 26.90 14.13
N ASN A 439 -13.74 27.71 13.11
CA ASN A 439 -13.77 27.26 11.73
C ASN A 439 -12.38 26.83 11.20
N ALA A 440 -11.30 27.47 11.64
CA ALA A 440 -9.95 27.06 11.27
C ALA A 440 -9.59 25.71 11.91
N GLU A 441 -9.91 25.51 13.19
CA GLU A 441 -9.71 24.25 13.90
C GLU A 441 -10.53 23.10 13.30
N LEU A 442 -11.79 23.36 12.92
CA LEU A 442 -12.62 22.37 12.25
C LEU A 442 -12.07 21.97 10.87
N ARG A 443 -11.52 22.93 10.11
CA ARG A 443 -10.85 22.65 8.83
C ARG A 443 -9.61 21.79 9.02
N GLU A 444 -8.82 22.05 10.07
CA GLU A 444 -7.65 21.23 10.41
C GLU A 444 -8.05 19.80 10.79
N LYS A 445 -9.08 19.64 11.63
CA LYS A 445 -9.64 18.32 11.97
C LYS A 445 -10.17 17.57 10.74
N ILE A 446 -10.83 18.26 9.82
CA ILE A 446 -11.28 17.64 8.54
C ILE A 446 -10.06 17.16 7.74
N ALA A 447 -9.01 17.98 7.61
CA ALA A 447 -7.81 17.59 6.88
C ALA A 447 -7.09 16.38 7.52
N GLU A 448 -7.04 16.31 8.85
CA GLU A 448 -6.50 15.17 9.58
C GLU A 448 -7.33 13.89 9.37
N MET A 449 -8.66 13.99 9.46
CA MET A 449 -9.56 12.86 9.17
C MET A 449 -9.42 12.38 7.72
N THR A 450 -9.24 13.28 6.75
CA THR A 450 -8.99 12.90 5.35
C THR A 450 -7.69 12.13 5.20
N LYS A 451 -6.60 12.54 5.86
CA LYS A 451 -5.33 11.80 5.85
C LYS A 451 -5.45 10.41 6.49
N ILE A 452 -6.17 10.31 7.62
CA ILE A 452 -6.42 9.02 8.27
C ILE A 452 -7.21 8.11 7.32
N LYS A 453 -8.25 8.63 6.66
CA LYS A 453 -9.05 7.90 5.69
C LYS A 453 -8.20 7.39 4.52
N GLU A 454 -7.37 8.24 3.91
CA GLU A 454 -6.48 7.85 2.82
C GLU A 454 -5.49 6.75 3.24
N LYS A 455 -4.97 6.82 4.47
CA LYS A 455 -4.13 5.76 5.03
C LYS A 455 -4.90 4.45 5.19
N THR A 456 -6.10 4.49 5.78
CA THR A 456 -6.93 3.29 5.95
C THR A 456 -7.37 2.68 4.62
N ASP A 457 -7.62 3.50 3.59
CA ASP A 457 -7.97 3.03 2.25
C ASP A 457 -6.77 2.30 1.58
N LYS A 458 -5.53 2.79 1.80
CA LYS A 458 -4.30 2.12 1.36
C LYS A 458 -4.09 0.79 2.10
N ASP A 459 -4.21 0.78 3.42
CA ASP A 459 -4.07 -0.44 4.23
C ASP A 459 -5.12 -1.49 3.84
N LEU A 460 -6.36 -1.07 3.56
CA LEU A 460 -7.42 -1.94 3.07
C LEU A 460 -7.12 -2.52 1.67
N LEU A 461 -6.48 -1.75 0.80
CA LEU A 461 -6.07 -2.20 -0.53
C LEU A 461 -4.97 -3.27 -0.43
N LEU A 462 -3.95 -3.03 0.39
CA LEU A 462 -2.87 -4.01 0.66
C LEU A 462 -3.43 -5.31 1.25
N ALA A 463 -4.34 -5.22 2.22
CA ALA A 463 -4.98 -6.41 2.80
C ALA A 463 -5.81 -7.20 1.75
N LYS A 464 -6.44 -6.53 0.80
CA LYS A 464 -7.16 -7.20 -0.30
C LYS A 464 -6.21 -7.91 -1.26
N GLU A 465 -5.07 -7.31 -1.58
CA GLU A 465 -4.03 -7.92 -2.41
C GLU A 465 -3.42 -9.15 -1.71
N GLU A 466 -3.14 -9.07 -0.42
CA GLU A 466 -2.66 -10.20 0.38
C GLU A 466 -3.67 -11.36 0.42
N ILE A 467 -4.96 -11.07 0.67
CA ILE A 467 -6.03 -12.08 0.62
C ILE A 467 -6.13 -12.72 -0.76
N GLN A 468 -5.94 -11.95 -1.83
CA GLN A 468 -5.94 -12.48 -3.19
C GLN A 468 -4.75 -13.40 -3.44
N GLY A 469 -3.54 -13.01 -3.00
CA GLY A 469 -2.35 -13.85 -3.06
C GLY A 469 -2.53 -15.19 -2.31
N LEU A 470 -3.06 -15.14 -1.09
CA LEU A 470 -3.35 -16.35 -0.30
C LEU A 470 -4.42 -17.25 -0.94
N LYS A 471 -5.41 -16.69 -1.65
CA LYS A 471 -6.39 -17.48 -2.42
C LYS A 471 -5.75 -18.20 -3.59
N GLU A 472 -4.84 -17.56 -4.30
CA GLU A 472 -4.11 -18.14 -5.42
C GLU A 472 -3.15 -19.24 -4.95
N GLU A 473 -2.44 -19.02 -3.84
CA GLU A 473 -1.59 -20.04 -3.21
C GLU A 473 -2.42 -21.26 -2.78
N ASN A 474 -3.58 -21.05 -2.15
CA ASN A 474 -4.48 -22.14 -1.77
C ASN A 474 -5.01 -22.92 -2.99
N LYS A 475 -5.31 -22.23 -4.09
CA LYS A 475 -5.71 -22.87 -5.35
C LYS A 475 -4.60 -23.77 -5.89
N SER A 476 -3.35 -23.29 -5.87
CA SER A 476 -2.16 -24.05 -6.27
C SER A 476 -1.94 -25.27 -5.35
N LYS A 477 -1.99 -25.12 -4.03
CA LYS A 477 -1.88 -26.23 -3.07
C LYS A 477 -2.96 -27.30 -3.28
N MET A 478 -4.20 -26.89 -3.56
CA MET A 478 -5.29 -27.81 -3.85
C MET A 478 -5.09 -28.58 -5.16
N GLU A 479 -4.47 -27.96 -6.16
CA GLU A 479 -4.11 -28.62 -7.41
C GLU A 479 -2.99 -29.65 -7.21
N ILE A 480 -1.96 -29.30 -6.44
CA ILE A 480 -0.90 -30.24 -6.03
C ILE A 480 -1.51 -31.43 -5.28
N LEU A 481 -2.40 -31.20 -4.31
CA LEU A 481 -3.08 -32.28 -3.58
C LEU A 481 -3.92 -33.18 -4.49
N ARG A 482 -4.62 -32.63 -5.48
CA ARG A 482 -5.35 -33.43 -6.48
C ARG A 482 -4.41 -34.31 -7.31
N ASN A 483 -3.28 -33.76 -7.75
CA ASN A 483 -2.27 -34.50 -8.50
C ASN A 483 -1.62 -35.60 -7.65
N THR A 484 -1.26 -35.31 -6.41
CA THR A 484 -0.73 -36.30 -5.46
C THR A 484 -1.74 -37.42 -5.20
N ASN A 485 -3.02 -37.08 -4.98
CA ASN A 485 -4.07 -38.09 -4.82
C ASN A 485 -4.25 -38.97 -6.06
N LYS A 486 -4.15 -38.40 -7.26
CA LYS A 486 -4.18 -39.15 -8.52
C LYS A 486 -3.00 -40.11 -8.61
N ASN A 487 -1.80 -39.67 -8.26
CA ASN A 487 -0.59 -40.50 -8.24
C ASN A 487 -0.71 -41.63 -7.22
N ILE A 488 -1.19 -41.35 -6.00
CA ILE A 488 -1.44 -42.37 -4.98
C ILE A 488 -2.43 -43.43 -5.48
N LEU A 489 -3.48 -43.02 -6.20
CA LEU A 489 -4.44 -43.95 -6.78
C LEU A 489 -3.81 -44.84 -7.85
N ILE A 490 -2.97 -44.26 -8.72
CA ILE A 490 -2.23 -44.99 -9.75
C ILE A 490 -1.28 -46.02 -9.09
N THR A 491 -0.45 -45.59 -8.14
CA THR A 491 0.46 -46.49 -7.41
C THR A 491 -0.29 -47.58 -6.65
N ARG A 492 -1.46 -47.27 -6.07
CA ARG A 492 -2.30 -48.28 -5.42
C ARG A 492 -2.82 -49.33 -6.41
N ASN A 493 -3.21 -48.91 -7.61
CA ASN A 493 -3.63 -49.83 -8.68
C ASN A 493 -2.47 -50.71 -9.15
N GLU A 494 -1.27 -50.14 -9.29
CA GLU A 494 -0.06 -50.90 -9.60
C GLU A 494 0.25 -51.93 -8.52
N ILE A 495 0.27 -51.54 -7.24
CA ILE A 495 0.47 -52.46 -6.11
C ILE A 495 -0.54 -53.60 -6.14
N ASN A 496 -1.81 -53.31 -6.44
CA ASN A 496 -2.84 -54.35 -6.55
C ASN A 496 -2.55 -55.32 -7.71
N MET A 497 -2.04 -54.84 -8.85
CA MET A 497 -1.62 -55.72 -9.94
C MET A 497 -0.42 -56.58 -9.52
N TRP A 498 0.60 -55.99 -8.90
CA TRP A 498 1.76 -56.73 -8.40
C TRP A 498 1.36 -57.80 -7.39
N LYS A 499 0.43 -57.49 -6.50
CA LYS A 499 -0.12 -58.46 -5.54
C LYS A 499 -0.82 -59.62 -6.25
N LYS A 500 -1.64 -59.34 -7.26
CA LYS A 500 -2.29 -60.39 -8.07
C LYS A 500 -1.26 -61.28 -8.78
N CYS A 501 -0.23 -60.69 -9.39
CA CYS A 501 0.85 -61.45 -10.02
C CYS A 501 1.63 -62.31 -9.00
N LEU A 502 1.83 -61.81 -7.77
CA LEU A 502 2.48 -62.55 -6.69
C LEU A 502 1.61 -63.74 -6.25
N ASP A 503 0.31 -63.53 -6.07
CA ASP A 503 -0.65 -64.57 -5.71
C ASP A 503 -0.71 -65.67 -6.79
N GLU A 504 -0.70 -65.30 -8.07
CA GLU A 504 -0.61 -66.23 -9.21
C GLU A 504 0.70 -67.04 -9.18
N LYS A 505 1.85 -66.39 -8.94
CA LYS A 505 3.15 -67.08 -8.81
C LYS A 505 3.17 -68.03 -7.60
N ASN A 506 2.60 -67.62 -6.48
CA ASN A 506 2.52 -68.46 -5.27
C ASN A 506 1.64 -69.69 -5.52
N SER A 507 0.54 -69.55 -6.27
CA SER A 507 -0.28 -70.69 -6.72
C SER A 507 0.55 -71.68 -7.55
N ILE A 508 1.31 -71.19 -8.54
CA ILE A 508 2.18 -72.04 -9.38
C ILE A 508 3.25 -72.75 -8.54
N ILE A 509 3.87 -72.05 -7.58
CA ILE A 509 4.85 -72.65 -6.67
C ILE A 509 4.21 -73.76 -5.83
N GLN A 510 2.97 -73.58 -5.39
CA GLN A 510 2.24 -74.59 -4.64
C GLN A 510 1.93 -75.82 -5.51
N ASP A 511 1.44 -75.62 -6.73
CA ASP A 511 1.20 -76.70 -7.69
C ASP A 511 2.49 -77.51 -7.95
N LEU A 512 3.62 -76.83 -8.17
CA LEU A 512 4.93 -77.48 -8.36
C LEU A 512 5.41 -78.24 -7.12
N ARG A 513 5.12 -77.76 -5.91
CA ARG A 513 5.45 -78.48 -4.66
C ARG A 513 4.60 -79.74 -4.52
N GLU A 514 3.33 -79.68 -4.91
CA GLU A 514 2.44 -80.85 -4.92
C GLU A 514 2.90 -81.89 -5.94
N ASP A 515 3.28 -81.47 -7.16
CA ASP A 515 3.85 -82.34 -8.19
C ASP A 515 5.17 -83.00 -7.74
N LEU A 516 6.08 -82.23 -7.15
CA LEU A 516 7.35 -82.76 -6.62
C LEU A 516 7.10 -83.79 -5.51
N LYS A 517 6.13 -83.53 -4.64
CA LYS A 517 5.74 -84.48 -3.59
C LYS A 517 5.18 -85.75 -4.20
N ALA A 518 4.27 -85.66 -5.17
CA ALA A 518 3.72 -86.81 -5.87
C ALA A 518 4.81 -87.64 -6.56
N LYS A 519 5.79 -86.99 -7.20
CA LYS A 519 6.95 -87.66 -7.80
C LYS A 519 7.86 -88.32 -6.77
N ASN A 520 8.09 -87.68 -5.63
CA ASN A 520 8.87 -88.25 -4.55
C ASN A 520 8.19 -89.49 -3.93
N ASP A 521 6.85 -89.48 -3.84
CA ASP A 521 6.06 -90.62 -3.41
C ASP A 521 6.14 -91.76 -4.44
N GLU A 522 6.09 -91.47 -5.74
CA GLU A 522 6.31 -92.44 -6.83
C GLU A 522 7.70 -93.08 -6.77
N ILE A 523 8.76 -92.28 -6.59
CA ILE A 523 10.15 -92.76 -6.41
C ILE A 523 10.26 -93.67 -5.17
N SER A 524 9.64 -93.25 -4.05
CA SER A 524 9.63 -94.06 -2.83
C SER A 524 8.99 -95.42 -3.08
N THR A 525 7.89 -95.45 -3.84
CA THR A 525 7.20 -96.69 -4.23
C THR A 525 8.10 -97.59 -5.09
N ILE A 526 8.81 -97.04 -6.08
CA ILE A 526 9.79 -97.78 -6.91
C ILE A 526 10.95 -98.32 -6.05
N GLY A 527 11.42 -97.55 -5.07
CA GLY A 527 12.46 -97.99 -4.13
C GLY A 527 12.05 -99.19 -3.27
N TYR A 528 10.77 -99.29 -2.90
CA TYR A 528 10.23 -100.47 -2.21
C TYR A 528 10.10 -101.69 -3.15
N GLU A 529 9.82 -101.48 -4.44
CA GLU A 529 9.75 -102.56 -5.43
C GLU A 529 11.14 -103.09 -5.84
N PHE A 530 12.19 -102.26 -5.79
CA PHE A 530 13.55 -102.65 -6.21
C PHE A 530 14.41 -103.29 -5.09
N ASN A 531 14.07 -103.09 -3.82
CA ASN A 531 14.83 -103.64 -2.67
C ASN A 531 14.62 -105.15 -2.41
N GLY A 532 13.87 -105.85 -3.28
CA GLY A 532 13.60 -107.29 -3.15
C GLY A 532 14.62 -108.24 -3.81
N LYS A 533 15.54 -107.76 -4.66
CA LYS A 533 16.44 -108.65 -5.44
C LYS A 533 17.81 -108.02 -5.70
N LEU A 534 18.71 -108.04 -4.73
CA LEU A 534 20.16 -108.03 -4.97
C LEU A 534 20.89 -108.53 -3.71
N LYS A 535 21.03 -109.86 -3.60
CA LYS A 535 22.05 -110.49 -2.76
C LYS A 535 23.37 -110.45 -3.54
N ILE A 536 24.27 -109.56 -3.18
CA ILE A 536 25.65 -109.56 -3.69
C ILE A 536 26.50 -110.38 -2.72
N ASN A 537 27.07 -111.46 -3.26
CA ASN A 537 28.02 -112.34 -2.59
C ASN A 537 29.31 -111.58 -2.27
N LYS A 538 29.82 -111.82 -1.06
CA LYS A 538 31.22 -111.56 -0.69
C LYS A 538 32.07 -112.61 -1.38
N ASP A 539 33.05 -112.18 -2.17
CA ASP A 539 34.34 -112.82 -2.44
C ASP A 539 34.87 -112.27 -3.78
N GLN A 540 35.72 -111.24 -3.72
CA GLN A 540 36.71 -110.92 -4.77
C GLN A 540 37.63 -109.77 -4.33
N ASP A 541 38.89 -110.12 -4.09
CA ASP A 541 40.03 -109.26 -3.70
C ASP A 541 40.61 -108.44 -4.88
N ASP A 542 39.78 -107.85 -5.75
CA ASP A 542 40.27 -107.07 -6.91
C ASP A 542 39.52 -105.72 -7.13
N ILE A 543 39.05 -105.07 -6.05
CA ILE A 543 38.24 -103.82 -6.12
C ILE A 543 39.02 -102.58 -5.61
N GLU A 544 40.35 -102.63 -5.58
CA GLU A 544 41.15 -101.49 -5.07
C GLU A 544 41.17 -100.24 -5.99
N PRO A 545 41.04 -100.32 -7.33
CA PRO A 545 40.89 -99.14 -8.19
C PRO A 545 39.49 -98.53 -8.12
N ASP A 546 38.45 -99.37 -8.09
CA ASP A 546 37.06 -98.94 -8.10
C ASP A 546 36.64 -98.33 -6.76
N ILE A 547 37.14 -98.84 -5.63
CA ILE A 547 36.95 -98.21 -4.30
C ILE A 547 37.66 -96.86 -4.24
N LYS A 548 38.84 -96.70 -4.87
CA LYS A 548 39.52 -95.40 -4.99
C LYS A 548 38.74 -94.41 -5.86
N TYR A 549 38.17 -94.88 -6.97
CA TYR A 549 37.34 -94.05 -7.83
C TYR A 549 36.04 -93.64 -7.14
N LEU A 550 35.38 -94.56 -6.43
CA LEU A 550 34.18 -94.29 -5.64
C LEU A 550 34.47 -93.31 -4.50
N ASN A 551 35.58 -93.46 -3.78
CA ASN A 551 36.01 -92.52 -2.74
C ASN A 551 36.32 -91.13 -3.32
N LYS A 552 36.86 -91.06 -4.54
CA LYS A 552 37.08 -89.78 -5.22
C LYS A 552 35.77 -89.11 -5.62
N ILE A 553 34.79 -89.89 -6.10
CA ILE A 553 33.44 -89.38 -6.38
C ILE A 553 32.76 -88.92 -5.09
N LEU A 554 32.86 -89.69 -4.01
CA LEU A 554 32.34 -89.33 -2.69
C LEU A 554 32.95 -88.02 -2.19
N GLN A 555 34.28 -87.86 -2.27
CA GLN A 555 34.94 -86.59 -1.93
C GLN A 555 34.47 -85.42 -2.80
N MET A 556 34.27 -85.62 -4.10
CA MET A 556 33.73 -84.56 -4.97
C MET A 556 32.29 -84.21 -4.59
N LYS A 557 31.46 -85.20 -4.23
CA LYS A 557 30.07 -85.00 -3.83
C LYS A 557 29.95 -84.36 -2.44
N ASP A 558 30.81 -84.75 -1.50
CA ASP A 558 30.89 -84.12 -0.18
C ASP A 558 31.33 -82.65 -0.31
N LYS A 559 32.27 -82.37 -1.22
CA LYS A 559 32.67 -80.99 -1.54
C LYS A 559 31.53 -80.21 -2.18
N GLU A 560 30.80 -80.80 -3.14
CA GLU A 560 29.64 -80.16 -3.76
C GLU A 560 28.51 -79.89 -2.75
N ILE A 561 28.27 -80.80 -1.81
CA ILE A 561 27.33 -80.61 -0.70
C ILE A 561 27.78 -79.50 0.24
N GLN A 562 29.08 -79.42 0.53
CA GLN A 562 29.66 -78.37 1.36
C GLN A 562 29.51 -76.99 0.68
N ASP A 563 29.85 -76.89 -0.60
CA ASP A 563 29.68 -75.67 -1.40
C ASP A 563 28.19 -75.24 -1.48
N LEU A 564 27.26 -76.20 -1.57
CA LEU A 564 25.82 -75.92 -1.55
C LEU A 564 25.32 -75.47 -0.17
N LYS A 565 25.89 -76.00 0.92
CA LYS A 565 25.57 -75.55 2.28
C LYS A 565 26.08 -74.13 2.52
N GLU A 566 27.30 -73.82 2.08
CA GLU A 566 27.87 -72.47 2.17
C GLU A 566 27.04 -71.46 1.36
N LYS A 567 26.67 -71.80 0.12
CA LYS A 567 25.75 -70.97 -0.67
C LYS A 567 24.37 -70.84 -0.04
N GLY A 568 23.85 -71.91 0.55
CA GLY A 568 22.59 -71.87 1.30
C GLY A 568 22.66 -70.89 2.47
N GLN A 569 23.78 -70.90 3.20
CA GLN A 569 24.04 -69.98 4.31
C GLN A 569 24.11 -68.53 3.83
N GLU A 570 24.83 -68.25 2.73
CA GLU A 570 24.88 -66.91 2.10
C GLU A 570 23.49 -66.41 1.71
N TYR A 571 22.63 -67.27 1.14
CA TYR A 571 21.26 -66.88 0.79
C TYR A 571 20.41 -66.55 2.01
N TYR A 572 20.59 -67.25 3.13
CA TYR A 572 19.91 -66.92 4.38
C TYR A 572 20.41 -65.59 4.97
N GLU A 573 21.72 -65.35 4.96
CA GLU A 573 22.29 -64.07 5.41
C GLU A 573 21.80 -62.90 4.55
N GLN A 574 21.79 -63.05 3.22
CA GLN A 574 21.23 -62.04 2.31
C GLN A 574 19.72 -61.81 2.53
N ALA A 575 18.96 -62.87 2.83
CA ALA A 575 17.54 -62.75 3.13
C ALA A 575 17.29 -62.04 4.47
N ASP A 576 18.10 -62.32 5.50
CA ASP A 576 18.03 -61.67 6.80
C ASP A 576 18.44 -60.19 6.71
N GLU A 577 19.48 -59.87 5.94
CA GLU A 577 19.90 -58.49 5.68
C GLU A 577 18.81 -57.70 4.92
N ALA A 578 18.22 -58.30 3.88
CA ALA A 578 17.09 -57.71 3.15
C ALA A 578 15.86 -57.50 4.06
N LEU A 579 15.55 -58.44 4.94
CA LEU A 579 14.49 -58.32 5.94
C LEU A 579 14.78 -57.20 6.94
N GLU A 580 16.01 -57.06 7.40
CA GLU A 580 16.39 -56.00 8.35
C GLU A 580 16.35 -54.61 7.70
N ASN A 581 16.77 -54.49 6.44
CA ASN A 581 16.63 -53.26 5.66
C ASN A 581 15.15 -52.89 5.45
N GLN A 582 14.29 -53.86 5.11
CA GLN A 582 12.85 -53.62 5.04
C GLN A 582 12.25 -53.19 6.38
N LYS A 583 12.67 -53.76 7.51
CA LYS A 583 12.23 -53.32 8.84
C LYS A 583 12.63 -51.87 9.11
N LYS A 584 13.87 -51.48 8.79
CA LYS A 584 14.35 -50.08 8.94
C LYS A 584 13.54 -49.10 8.07
N GLU A 585 13.22 -49.48 6.83
CA GLU A 585 12.36 -48.67 5.95
C GLU A 585 10.94 -48.54 6.51
N ILE A 586 10.35 -49.64 6.98
CA ILE A 586 9.02 -49.64 7.61
C ILE A 586 9.03 -48.76 8.87
N GLU A 587 10.06 -48.82 9.70
CA GLU A 587 10.19 -47.98 10.89
C GLU A 587 10.29 -46.49 10.52
N THR A 588 11.08 -46.16 9.50
CA THR A 588 11.23 -44.79 9.00
C THR A 588 9.92 -44.26 8.40
N SER A 589 9.21 -45.10 7.64
CA SER A 589 7.90 -44.78 7.08
C SER A 589 6.84 -44.59 8.18
N ASN A 590 6.88 -45.41 9.23
CA ASN A 590 6.02 -45.26 10.41
C ASN A 590 6.29 -43.95 11.17
N LYS A 591 7.56 -43.55 11.34
CA LYS A 591 7.93 -42.24 11.91
C LYS A 591 7.42 -41.06 11.07
N LYS A 592 7.48 -41.17 9.74
CA LYS A 592 6.88 -40.16 8.84
C LYS A 592 5.35 -40.11 8.98
N CYS A 593 4.69 -41.27 9.00
CA CYS A 593 3.24 -41.37 9.18
C CYS A 593 2.77 -40.78 10.52
N THR A 594 3.50 -41.01 11.62
CA THR A 594 3.14 -40.43 12.93
C THR A 594 3.34 -38.91 12.96
N SER A 595 4.41 -38.40 12.33
CA SER A 595 4.62 -36.96 12.15
C SER A 595 3.47 -36.31 11.37
N LEU A 596 3.14 -36.84 10.19
CA LEU A 596 2.04 -36.35 9.36
C LEU A 596 0.67 -36.44 10.07
N LYS A 597 0.44 -37.51 10.85
CA LYS A 597 -0.78 -37.65 11.65
C LYS A 597 -0.89 -36.56 12.73
N ASN A 598 0.22 -36.16 13.34
CA ASN A 598 0.25 -35.07 14.31
C ASN A 598 0.05 -33.71 13.65
N GLU A 599 0.63 -33.50 12.48
CA GLU A 599 0.42 -32.29 11.68
C GLU A 599 -1.05 -32.14 11.24
N ILE A 600 -1.68 -33.22 10.76
CA ILE A 600 -3.11 -33.24 10.43
C ILE A 600 -3.97 -32.91 11.66
N LYS A 601 -3.61 -33.42 12.86
CA LYS A 601 -4.32 -33.07 14.09
C LYS A 601 -4.19 -31.58 14.41
N LYS A 602 -2.98 -31.02 14.27
CA LYS A 602 -2.74 -29.59 14.48
C LYS A 602 -3.55 -28.73 13.50
N LEU A 603 -3.50 -29.05 12.21
CA LEU A 603 -4.27 -28.34 11.17
C LEU A 603 -5.79 -28.43 11.38
N LYS A 604 -6.29 -29.56 11.90
CA LYS A 604 -7.71 -29.69 12.28
C LYS A 604 -8.09 -28.78 13.44
N GLU A 605 -7.23 -28.63 14.44
CA GLU A 605 -7.47 -27.72 15.55
C GLU A 605 -7.37 -26.26 15.11
N ASP A 606 -6.39 -25.91 14.28
CA ASP A 606 -6.26 -24.57 13.69
C ASP A 606 -7.49 -24.20 12.85
N LEU A 607 -8.01 -25.14 12.04
CA LEU A 607 -9.24 -24.95 11.27
C LEU A 607 -10.46 -24.75 12.18
N LYS A 608 -10.57 -25.53 13.25
CA LYS A 608 -11.65 -25.41 14.23
C LYS A 608 -11.62 -24.04 14.93
N ASN A 609 -10.44 -23.58 15.35
CA ASN A 609 -10.25 -22.26 15.95
C ASN A 609 -10.62 -21.13 14.97
N ALA A 610 -10.22 -21.26 13.69
CA ALA A 610 -10.58 -20.29 12.66
C ALA A 610 -12.10 -20.25 12.39
N LEU A 611 -12.78 -21.39 12.42
CA LEU A 611 -14.25 -21.45 12.29
C LEU A 611 -14.95 -20.80 13.49
N GLU A 612 -14.45 -21.01 14.70
CA GLU A 612 -14.98 -20.39 15.92
C GLU A 612 -14.81 -18.86 15.89
N GLN A 613 -13.63 -18.36 15.47
CA GLN A 613 -13.41 -16.93 15.25
C GLN A 613 -14.35 -16.35 14.20
N LYS A 614 -14.57 -17.06 13.09
CA LYS A 614 -15.53 -16.66 12.04
C LYS A 614 -16.95 -16.56 12.59
N GLU A 615 -17.37 -17.49 13.45
CA GLU A 615 -18.69 -17.44 14.08
C GLU A 615 -18.84 -16.25 15.03
N ILE A 616 -17.80 -15.93 15.81
CA ILE A 616 -17.77 -14.74 16.67
C ILE A 616 -17.93 -13.48 15.82
N MET A 617 -17.13 -13.32 14.76
CA MET A 617 -17.23 -12.18 13.85
C MET A 617 -18.60 -12.08 13.17
N LEU A 618 -19.19 -13.21 12.75
CA LEU A 618 -20.54 -13.23 12.20
C LEU A 618 -21.59 -12.76 13.21
N GLY A 619 -21.41 -13.13 14.49
CA GLY A 619 -22.22 -12.64 15.60
C GLY A 619 -22.14 -11.13 15.78
N GLU A 620 -20.94 -10.56 15.69
CA GLU A 620 -20.72 -9.10 15.75
C GLU A 620 -21.34 -8.37 14.56
N VAL A 621 -21.16 -8.89 13.34
CA VAL A 621 -21.79 -8.32 12.13
C VAL A 621 -23.32 -8.32 12.24
N LYS A 622 -23.92 -9.38 12.80
CA LYS A 622 -25.37 -9.43 13.06
C LYS A 622 -25.79 -8.35 14.07
N LYS A 623 -25.04 -8.17 15.15
CA LYS A 623 -25.30 -7.11 16.15
C LYS A 623 -25.19 -5.72 15.51
N LEU A 624 -24.18 -5.48 14.69
CA LEU A 624 -23.99 -4.21 13.98
C LEU A 624 -25.13 -3.93 13.01
N ARG A 625 -25.60 -4.92 12.24
CA ARG A 625 -26.80 -4.75 11.40
C ARG A 625 -28.04 -4.41 12.20
N ILE A 626 -28.28 -5.08 13.33
CA ILE A 626 -29.42 -4.77 14.20
C ILE A 626 -29.33 -3.32 14.72
N ASN A 627 -28.13 -2.88 15.11
CA ASN A 627 -27.90 -1.49 15.54
C ASN A 627 -28.12 -0.49 14.40
N GLU A 628 -27.66 -0.80 13.19
CA GLU A 628 -27.87 0.01 11.99
C GLU A 628 -29.37 0.18 11.67
N TYR A 629 -30.14 -0.92 11.69
CA TYR A 629 -31.59 -0.88 11.52
C TYR A 629 -32.29 -0.05 12.60
N LYS A 630 -31.86 -0.19 13.86
CA LYS A 630 -32.40 0.60 14.97
C LYS A 630 -32.12 2.09 14.77
N MET A 631 -30.89 2.43 14.40
CA MET A 631 -30.51 3.81 14.11
C MET A 631 -31.31 4.39 12.93
N GLN A 632 -31.48 3.63 11.86
CA GLN A 632 -32.27 4.06 10.70
C GLN A 632 -33.72 4.35 11.07
N LYS A 633 -34.32 3.50 11.92
CA LYS A 633 -35.65 3.73 12.48
C LYS A 633 -35.71 5.01 13.33
N ASP A 634 -34.73 5.22 14.20
CA ASP A 634 -34.63 6.43 15.03
C ASP A 634 -34.50 7.69 14.13
N TYR A 635 -33.72 7.62 13.04
CA TYR A 635 -33.61 8.70 12.06
C TYR A 635 -34.93 8.99 11.33
N GLU A 636 -35.71 7.98 10.97
CA GLU A 636 -37.03 8.15 10.38
C GLU A 636 -38.02 8.80 11.37
N GLU A 637 -37.98 8.41 12.63
CA GLU A 637 -38.78 9.02 13.70
C GLU A 637 -38.40 10.50 13.90
N ILE A 638 -37.10 10.81 13.97
CA ILE A 638 -36.62 12.21 14.04
C ILE A 638 -37.07 13.01 12.82
N ARG A 639 -37.00 12.44 11.61
CA ARG A 639 -37.47 13.10 10.38
C ARG A 639 -38.96 13.40 10.43
N LYS A 640 -39.79 12.48 10.97
CA LYS A 640 -41.23 12.71 11.19
C LYS A 640 -41.47 13.85 12.18
N ILE A 641 -40.73 13.89 13.30
CA ILE A 641 -40.82 14.96 14.30
C ILE A 641 -40.44 16.31 13.67
N ILE A 642 -39.34 16.38 12.91
CA ILE A 642 -38.91 17.61 12.22
C ILE A 642 -40.00 18.08 11.24
N GLN A 643 -40.65 17.17 10.53
CA GLN A 643 -41.74 17.53 9.61
C GLN A 643 -42.96 18.06 10.37
N GLN A 644 -43.36 17.42 11.47
CA GLN A 644 -44.44 17.92 12.34
C GLN A 644 -44.15 19.34 12.86
N LEU A 645 -42.93 19.60 13.32
CA LEU A 645 -42.52 20.93 13.77
C LEU A 645 -42.55 21.98 12.64
N LYS A 646 -42.22 21.60 11.40
CA LYS A 646 -42.33 22.49 10.23
C LYS A 646 -43.79 22.82 9.90
N ASP A 647 -44.67 21.83 10.00
CA ASP A 647 -46.10 22.00 9.73
C ASP A 647 -46.75 22.89 10.81
N GLU A 648 -46.41 22.68 12.09
CA GLU A 648 -46.84 23.52 13.21
C GLU A 648 -46.34 24.96 13.07
N LYS A 649 -45.06 25.16 12.74
CA LYS A 649 -44.51 26.49 12.46
C LYS A 649 -45.29 27.20 11.34
N SER A 650 -45.63 26.47 10.29
CA SER A 650 -46.39 27.02 9.15
C SER A 650 -47.82 27.39 9.55
N LYS A 651 -48.48 26.58 10.37
CA LYS A 651 -49.81 26.89 10.95
C LYS A 651 -49.78 28.15 11.80
N LEU A 652 -48.83 28.26 12.73
CA LEU A 652 -48.66 29.44 13.57
C LEU A 652 -48.39 30.71 12.75
N LEU A 653 -47.59 30.60 11.69
CA LEU A 653 -47.32 31.73 10.80
C LEU A 653 -48.59 32.21 10.06
N ILE A 654 -49.44 31.27 9.64
CA ILE A 654 -50.73 31.60 9.02
C ILE A 654 -51.66 32.28 10.03
N GLU A 655 -51.70 31.81 11.28
CA GLU A 655 -52.53 32.37 12.34
C GLU A 655 -52.09 33.80 12.71
N ILE A 656 -50.78 34.03 12.86
CA ILE A 656 -50.20 35.37 13.07
C ILE A 656 -50.55 36.32 11.91
N ASN A 657 -50.52 35.84 10.66
CA ASN A 657 -50.89 36.66 9.51
C ASN A 657 -52.38 37.00 9.49
N LYS A 658 -53.27 36.05 9.85
CA LYS A 658 -54.71 36.31 10.00
C LYS A 658 -55.00 37.34 11.08
N ASP A 659 -54.30 37.27 12.21
CA ASP A 659 -54.47 38.24 13.30
C ASP A 659 -53.97 39.64 12.92
N ASN A 660 -52.94 39.73 12.09
CA ASN A 660 -52.49 41.01 11.52
C ASN A 660 -53.49 41.60 10.51
N ASP A 661 -54.18 40.75 9.74
CA ASP A 661 -55.15 41.18 8.72
C ASP A 661 -56.51 41.62 9.31
N ILE A 662 -56.89 41.17 10.52
CA ILE A 662 -58.20 41.48 11.11
C ILE A 662 -58.33 42.92 11.64
N GLY A 663 -57.26 43.70 11.71
CA GLY A 663 -57.36 45.15 11.92
C GLY A 663 -57.77 45.57 13.34
N TYR A 664 -57.01 46.52 13.88
CA TYR A 664 -57.16 47.16 15.18
C TYR A 664 -58.58 47.67 15.51
N GLY A 665 -59.40 46.86 16.19
CA GLY A 665 -60.69 47.29 16.76
C GLY A 665 -60.80 47.24 18.29
N GLN A 666 -59.97 46.45 18.99
CA GLN A 666 -60.02 46.34 20.46
C GLN A 666 -58.62 46.19 21.07
N ARG A 667 -57.83 47.27 21.05
CA ARG A 667 -56.44 47.29 21.56
C ARG A 667 -56.29 46.75 22.99
N ASN A 668 -57.27 46.93 23.89
CA ASN A 668 -57.11 46.52 25.28
C ASN A 668 -57.38 45.02 25.58
N ARG A 669 -58.18 44.31 24.77
CA ARG A 669 -58.46 42.87 25.02
C ARG A 669 -57.48 41.94 24.32
N VAL A 670 -56.96 42.35 23.16
CA VAL A 670 -55.95 41.58 22.42
C VAL A 670 -54.59 41.70 23.10
N GLN A 671 -54.23 42.89 23.60
CA GLN A 671 -52.97 43.09 24.31
C GLN A 671 -52.94 42.35 25.65
N GLU A 672 -54.07 42.25 26.35
CA GLU A 672 -54.17 41.45 27.58
C GLU A 672 -54.18 39.93 27.31
N ARG A 673 -54.81 39.46 26.22
CA ARG A 673 -54.68 38.06 25.78
C ARG A 673 -53.26 37.72 25.38
N ILE A 674 -52.59 38.56 24.59
CA ILE A 674 -51.17 38.38 24.23
C ILE A 674 -50.28 38.41 25.48
N ARG A 675 -50.61 39.22 26.49
CA ARG A 675 -49.88 39.23 27.77
C ARG A 675 -50.10 37.92 28.54
N GLN A 676 -51.32 37.40 28.62
CA GLN A 676 -51.61 36.11 29.25
C GLN A 676 -51.00 34.93 28.50
N GLU A 677 -51.07 34.92 27.17
CA GLU A 677 -50.44 33.91 26.32
C GLU A 677 -48.91 33.96 26.40
N ASN A 678 -48.31 35.16 26.47
CA ASN A 678 -46.87 35.29 26.72
C ASN A 678 -46.47 34.78 28.10
N ILE A 679 -47.31 34.93 29.13
CA ILE A 679 -47.07 34.36 30.46
C ILE A 679 -47.14 32.82 30.40
N VAL A 680 -48.13 32.26 29.70
CA VAL A 680 -48.28 30.81 29.53
C VAL A 680 -47.13 30.23 28.70
N MET A 681 -46.77 30.86 27.59
CA MET A 681 -45.63 30.47 26.75
C MET A 681 -44.32 30.58 27.52
N LYS A 682 -44.14 31.62 28.34
CA LYS A 682 -42.95 31.76 29.18
C LYS A 682 -42.87 30.64 30.22
N GLY A 683 -43.99 30.26 30.83
CA GLY A 683 -44.07 29.10 31.72
C GLY A 683 -43.78 27.76 31.02
N GLN A 684 -44.25 27.59 29.78
CA GLN A 684 -43.95 26.40 28.97
C GLN A 684 -42.48 26.35 28.54
N ILE A 685 -41.89 27.49 28.17
CA ILE A 685 -40.46 27.61 27.86
C ILE A 685 -39.61 27.30 29.10
N GLU A 686 -39.98 27.81 30.28
CA GLU A 686 -39.30 27.47 31.53
C GLU A 686 -39.40 25.97 31.85
N LYS A 687 -40.57 25.36 31.64
CA LYS A 687 -40.76 23.91 31.85
C LYS A 687 -39.92 23.08 30.87
N LEU A 688 -39.91 23.45 29.59
CA LEU A 688 -39.09 22.79 28.57
C LEU A 688 -37.59 22.98 28.84
N ASN A 689 -37.16 24.15 29.33
CA ASN A 689 -35.78 24.39 29.74
C ASN A 689 -35.38 23.56 30.96
N GLN A 690 -36.28 23.36 31.92
CA GLN A 690 -36.06 22.46 33.06
C GLN A 690 -35.95 21.00 32.61
N GLU A 691 -36.80 20.54 31.69
CA GLU A 691 -36.72 19.20 31.10
C GLU A 691 -35.42 19.00 30.30
N LEU A 692 -35.02 19.99 29.49
CA LEU A 692 -33.74 19.99 28.77
C LEU A 692 -32.55 19.89 29.72
N PHE A 693 -32.58 20.66 30.82
CA PHE A 693 -31.54 20.62 31.84
C PHE A 693 -31.47 19.25 32.53
N LEU A 694 -32.61 18.63 32.84
CA LEU A 694 -32.65 17.28 33.41
C LEU A 694 -32.11 16.22 32.44
N ILE A 695 -32.46 16.31 31.15
CA ILE A 695 -31.94 15.41 30.10
C ILE A 695 -30.43 15.59 29.92
N GLN A 696 -29.94 16.83 29.87
CA GLN A 696 -28.49 17.11 29.83
C GLN A 696 -27.77 16.49 31.03
N LYS A 697 -28.30 16.67 32.24
CA LYS A 697 -27.73 16.09 33.46
C LYS A 697 -27.74 14.55 33.46
N GLN A 698 -28.79 13.93 32.89
CA GLN A 698 -28.85 12.48 32.72
C GLN A 698 -27.84 11.99 31.67
N ASN A 699 -27.67 12.71 30.57
CA ASN A 699 -26.66 12.42 29.55
C ASN A 699 -25.23 12.55 30.11
N GLU A 700 -24.94 13.61 30.87
CA GLU A 700 -23.65 13.75 31.54
C GLU A 700 -23.36 12.56 32.48
N LYS A 701 -24.38 12.10 33.22
CA LYS A 701 -24.27 10.94 34.11
C LYS A 701 -24.08 9.61 33.39
N LEU A 702 -24.66 9.46 32.19
CA LEU A 702 -24.43 8.30 31.32
C LEU A 702 -23.03 8.35 30.71
N MET A 703 -22.59 9.51 30.24
CA MET A 703 -21.27 9.72 29.66
C MET A 703 -20.15 9.51 30.69
N SER A 704 -20.34 9.95 31.94
CA SER A 704 -19.37 9.69 33.01
C SER A 704 -19.30 8.19 33.36
N LYS A 705 -20.45 7.50 33.49
CA LYS A 705 -20.47 6.04 33.70
C LYS A 705 -19.83 5.25 32.56
N ASN A 706 -20.05 5.68 31.31
CA ASN A 706 -19.47 5.00 30.15
C ASN A 706 -17.95 5.24 30.06
N LYS A 707 -17.48 6.44 30.43
CA LYS A 707 -16.05 6.72 30.57
C LYS A 707 -15.41 5.86 31.66
N GLU A 708 -16.01 5.78 32.85
CA GLU A 708 -15.49 4.94 33.93
C GLU A 708 -15.45 3.45 33.57
N SER A 709 -16.49 2.92 32.92
CA SER A 709 -16.54 1.52 32.49
C SER A 709 -15.47 1.19 31.43
N ASN A 710 -15.30 2.06 30.43
CA ASN A 710 -14.31 1.82 29.37
C ASN A 710 -12.88 2.03 29.87
N GLU A 711 -12.67 2.99 30.77
CA GLU A 711 -11.36 3.24 31.38
C GLU A 711 -10.95 2.08 32.30
N MET A 712 -11.90 1.47 33.03
CA MET A 712 -11.61 0.30 33.88
C MET A 712 -11.20 -0.92 33.05
N VAL A 713 -11.84 -1.16 31.90
CA VAL A 713 -11.47 -2.25 30.97
C VAL A 713 -10.09 -2.00 30.36
N LEU A 714 -9.80 -0.77 29.92
CA LEU A 714 -8.48 -0.42 29.38
C LEU A 714 -7.37 -0.53 30.43
N ARG A 715 -7.64 -0.14 31.68
CA ARG A 715 -6.67 -0.29 32.78
C ARG A 715 -6.35 -1.76 33.06
N ALA A 716 -7.36 -2.63 33.06
CA ALA A 716 -7.15 -4.07 33.23
C ALA A 716 -6.33 -4.69 32.08
N GLU A 717 -6.59 -4.28 30.83
CA GLU A 717 -5.83 -4.74 29.67
C GLU A 717 -4.38 -4.24 29.70
N ILE A 718 -4.15 -2.98 30.08
CA ILE A 718 -2.81 -2.40 30.25
C ILE A 718 -2.04 -3.12 31.37
N GLU A 719 -2.69 -3.43 32.49
CA GLU A 719 -2.08 -4.14 33.61
C GLU A 719 -1.67 -5.57 33.21
N LYS A 720 -2.54 -6.27 32.47
CA LYS A 720 -2.25 -7.59 31.90
C LYS A 720 -1.06 -7.54 30.91
N GLN A 721 -1.03 -6.56 30.00
CA GLN A 721 0.09 -6.37 29.08
C GLN A 721 1.39 -6.03 29.82
N SER A 722 1.32 -5.22 30.87
CA SER A 722 2.47 -4.91 31.72
C SER A 722 3.03 -6.16 32.41
N GLU A 723 2.17 -7.07 32.86
CA GLU A 723 2.58 -8.32 33.49
C GLU A 723 3.24 -9.28 32.48
N GLU A 724 2.69 -9.40 31.27
CA GLU A 724 3.30 -10.17 30.18
C GLU A 724 4.69 -9.61 29.78
N ILE A 725 4.83 -8.29 29.69
CA ILE A 725 6.12 -7.64 29.44
C ILE A 725 7.12 -7.94 30.57
N CYS A 726 6.70 -7.87 31.84
CA CYS A 726 7.55 -8.23 32.96
C CYS A 726 8.02 -9.69 32.87
N ASN A 727 7.12 -10.63 32.57
CA ASN A 727 7.44 -12.06 32.44
C ASN A 727 8.40 -12.34 31.27
N LEU A 728 8.20 -11.67 30.14
CA LEU A 728 9.11 -11.74 28.99
C LEU A 728 10.48 -11.17 29.33
N ASN A 729 10.53 -10.03 30.00
CA ASN A 729 11.78 -9.37 30.37
C ASN A 729 12.57 -10.19 31.40
N GLU A 730 11.87 -10.86 32.33
CA GLU A 730 12.48 -11.78 33.27
C GLU A 730 13.02 -13.03 32.56
N SER A 731 12.26 -13.60 31.62
CA SER A 731 12.69 -14.74 30.80
C SER A 731 13.92 -14.39 29.94
N LEU A 732 13.91 -13.21 29.30
CA LEU A 732 15.06 -12.68 28.56
C LEU A 732 16.25 -12.44 29.47
N SER A 733 16.05 -11.92 30.68
CA SER A 733 17.12 -11.73 31.67
C SER A 733 17.73 -13.06 32.08
N ARG A 734 16.93 -14.12 32.26
CA ARG A 734 17.42 -15.48 32.55
C ARG A 734 18.21 -16.07 31.38
N ILE A 735 17.72 -15.92 30.14
CA ILE A 735 18.45 -16.36 28.94
C ILE A 735 19.76 -15.60 28.82
N THR A 736 19.73 -14.29 29.03
CA THR A 736 20.91 -13.41 28.97
C THR A 736 21.93 -13.81 30.03
N ALA A 737 21.51 -14.02 31.27
CA ALA A 737 22.38 -14.51 32.34
C ALA A 737 22.96 -15.90 32.01
N PHE A 738 22.17 -16.79 31.42
CA PHE A 738 22.64 -18.10 30.97
C PHE A 738 23.71 -17.96 29.87
N VAL A 739 23.44 -17.18 28.82
CA VAL A 739 24.37 -16.95 27.70
C VAL A 739 25.67 -16.32 28.19
N PHE A 740 25.61 -15.32 29.07
CA PHE A 740 26.81 -14.70 29.65
C PHE A 740 27.50 -15.54 30.73
N SER A 741 26.84 -16.58 31.26
CA SER A 741 27.48 -17.58 32.12
C SER A 741 28.25 -18.64 31.33
N LEU A 742 28.08 -18.70 30.01
CA LEU A 742 28.89 -19.57 29.16
C LEU A 742 30.33 -19.06 29.13
N PRO A 743 31.34 -19.95 29.19
CA PRO A 743 32.74 -19.54 29.12
C PRO A 743 33.03 -18.77 27.83
N ASN A 744 33.67 -17.59 27.93
CA ASN A 744 34.15 -16.85 26.77
C ASN A 744 35.21 -17.69 26.04
N ILE A 745 34.84 -18.28 24.92
CA ILE A 745 35.75 -19.06 24.09
C ILE A 745 36.35 -18.11 23.08
N CYS A 746 37.60 -17.73 23.35
CA CYS A 746 38.40 -17.00 22.38
C CYS A 746 38.73 -17.95 21.23
N VAL A 747 38.05 -17.75 20.10
CA VAL A 747 38.42 -18.37 18.83
C VAL A 747 39.79 -17.79 18.44
N GLY A 748 40.81 -18.64 18.43
CA GLY A 748 42.14 -18.22 17.98
C GLY A 748 42.11 -17.87 16.49
N PRO A 749 42.88 -16.87 16.03
CA PRO A 749 42.89 -16.45 14.62
C PRO A 749 43.35 -17.54 13.62
N ASN A 750 43.80 -18.68 14.11
CA ASN A 750 44.27 -19.81 13.32
C ASN A 750 43.24 -20.96 13.22
N GLU A 751 42.08 -20.85 13.87
CA GLU A 751 41.00 -21.85 13.76
C GLU A 751 40.15 -21.52 12.51
N THR A 752 40.28 -22.32 11.45
CA THR A 752 39.62 -22.12 10.14
C THR A 752 38.17 -22.61 10.08
N SER A 753 37.64 -23.15 11.18
CA SER A 753 36.33 -23.79 11.24
C SER A 753 35.60 -23.41 12.52
N ILE A 754 34.51 -22.63 12.37
CA ILE A 754 33.57 -22.30 13.46
C ILE A 754 33.00 -23.57 14.10
N VAL A 755 32.87 -24.64 13.33
CA VAL A 755 32.38 -25.94 13.80
C VAL A 755 33.36 -26.56 14.79
N ASP A 756 34.66 -26.52 14.51
CA ASP A 756 35.68 -27.05 15.43
C ASP A 756 35.76 -26.23 16.72
N SER A 757 35.70 -24.90 16.63
CA SER A 757 35.63 -24.03 17.82
C SER A 757 34.36 -24.30 18.65
N THR A 758 33.23 -24.58 17.99
CA THR A 758 31.95 -24.92 18.65
C THR A 758 31.96 -26.32 19.26
N ILE A 759 32.57 -27.30 18.61
CA ILE A 759 32.76 -28.65 19.17
C ILE A 759 33.69 -28.58 20.39
N LYS A 760 34.75 -27.77 20.32
CA LYS A 760 35.69 -27.52 21.43
C LYS A 760 34.99 -26.80 22.59
N ALA A 761 34.09 -25.85 22.28
CA ALA A 761 33.20 -25.19 23.23
C ALA A 761 32.34 -26.19 24.01
N ILE A 762 31.64 -27.05 23.28
CA ILE A 762 30.72 -28.05 23.84
C ILE A 762 31.52 -29.08 24.65
N LYS A 763 32.69 -29.53 24.17
CA LYS A 763 33.59 -30.40 24.94
C LYS A 763 34.02 -29.76 26.27
N SER A 764 34.47 -28.50 26.28
CA SER A 764 34.82 -27.81 27.52
C SER A 764 33.64 -27.66 28.47
N LEU A 765 32.43 -27.40 27.98
CA LEU A 765 31.20 -27.32 28.79
C LEU A 765 30.84 -28.69 29.41
N VAL A 766 30.94 -29.77 28.63
CA VAL A 766 30.69 -31.13 29.10
C VAL A 766 31.75 -31.56 30.13
N GLU A 767 33.01 -31.19 29.93
CA GLU A 767 34.10 -31.42 30.89
C GLU A 767 33.94 -30.62 32.19
N MET A 768 33.49 -29.36 32.13
CA MET A 768 33.18 -28.58 33.34
C MET A 768 31.99 -29.15 34.12
N ASN A 769 30.95 -29.64 33.43
CA ASN A 769 29.81 -30.29 34.09
C ASN A 769 30.18 -31.64 34.70
N SER A 770 31.03 -32.44 34.04
CA SER A 770 31.50 -33.71 34.60
C SER A 770 32.47 -33.52 35.77
N ARG A 771 33.21 -32.40 35.84
CA ARG A 771 34.00 -32.03 37.04
C ARG A 771 33.13 -31.59 38.23
N LYS A 772 31.96 -30.96 38.00
CA LYS A 772 31.03 -30.59 39.08
C LYS A 772 30.29 -31.77 39.71
N VAL A 773 30.16 -32.90 39.00
CA VAL A 773 29.51 -34.12 39.54
C VAL A 773 30.48 -34.96 40.40
N GLY A 774 31.79 -34.72 40.32
CA GLY A 774 32.81 -35.41 41.13
C GLY A 774 33.07 -34.83 42.52
N GLN A 775 32.37 -33.76 42.93
CA GLN A 775 32.66 -33.03 44.17
C GLN A 775 31.42 -32.81 45.05
N VAL A 776 30.47 -33.74 45.04
CA VAL A 776 29.34 -33.80 45.99
C VAL A 776 29.53 -35.00 46.91
N GLY A 777 30.54 -34.90 47.76
CA GLY A 777 30.81 -35.84 48.84
C GLY A 777 31.55 -35.11 49.94
N ASN A 778 30.83 -34.84 51.03
CA ASN A 778 31.24 -34.16 52.26
C ASN A 778 31.24 -32.63 52.23
N CYS A 779 30.16 -32.03 52.76
CA CYS A 779 30.26 -31.21 53.97
C CYS A 779 28.85 -30.86 54.47
N ARG A 780 28.51 -31.36 55.66
CA ARG A 780 27.53 -30.74 56.55
C ARG A 780 28.21 -29.59 57.29
N ASP A 781 27.39 -28.59 57.62
CA ASP A 781 27.60 -27.53 58.59
C ASP A 781 28.67 -26.49 58.23
N PHE A 782 28.23 -25.24 58.02
CA PHE A 782 28.60 -24.10 58.87
C PHE A 782 27.90 -22.83 58.36
N GLU A 783 27.11 -22.23 59.26
CA GLU A 783 26.68 -20.84 59.16
C GLU A 783 27.87 -19.88 59.35
N ASP A 784 27.64 -18.66 58.90
CA ASP A 784 28.32 -17.39 59.21
C ASP A 784 29.60 -16.98 58.45
N LYS A 785 29.42 -15.83 57.78
CA LYS A 785 30.32 -14.66 57.65
C LYS A 785 31.81 -14.93 57.45
N GLN A 786 32.34 -14.51 56.29
CA GLN A 786 33.15 -13.28 56.18
C GLN A 786 33.65 -13.03 54.75
N SER A 787 33.76 -11.74 54.48
CA SER A 787 34.38 -11.01 53.37
C SER A 787 35.80 -11.42 52.99
N LEU A 788 36.09 -11.42 51.68
CA LEU A 788 37.34 -11.00 50.99
C LEU A 788 37.20 -11.50 49.53
N GLY A 789 37.09 -10.69 48.48
CA GLY A 789 37.87 -9.51 48.17
C GLY A 789 38.98 -9.87 47.19
N ILE A 790 38.66 -10.12 45.91
CA ILE A 790 39.62 -9.98 44.80
C ILE A 790 38.93 -9.29 43.63
N GLU A 791 39.42 -8.07 43.38
CA GLU A 791 39.16 -7.23 42.23
C GLU A 791 39.60 -7.90 40.93
N THR A 792 38.77 -7.84 39.89
CA THR A 792 39.26 -7.55 38.54
C THR A 792 38.26 -6.67 37.81
N ARG A 793 38.79 -5.53 37.35
CA ARG A 793 38.17 -4.39 36.67
C ARG A 793 37.16 -4.80 35.59
N ASN A 794 35.93 -4.25 35.60
CA ASN A 794 35.55 -2.95 35.01
C ASN A 794 36.00 -2.74 33.55
N GLN A 795 35.08 -2.95 32.60
CA GLN A 795 34.80 -2.07 31.44
C GLN A 795 33.72 -2.70 30.52
N MET A 796 32.43 -2.59 30.85
CA MET A 796 31.31 -2.59 29.87
C MET A 796 29.94 -2.32 30.52
N GLY A 797 29.85 -1.34 31.42
CA GLY A 797 28.61 -1.07 32.17
C GLY A 797 28.29 0.42 32.36
N LYS A 798 28.56 1.26 31.34
CA LYS A 798 28.32 2.72 31.41
C LYS A 798 27.58 3.32 30.20
N CYS A 799 26.69 2.56 29.57
CA CYS A 799 25.64 3.14 28.74
C CYS A 799 24.32 2.53 29.20
N PHE A 800 23.29 3.36 29.42
CA PHE A 800 21.95 3.04 29.92
C PHE A 800 21.68 3.13 31.44
N THR A 801 22.09 4.23 32.08
CA THR A 801 21.38 4.73 33.28
C THR A 801 21.26 6.25 33.27
N PHE A 802 20.56 6.80 32.29
CA PHE A 802 19.92 8.11 32.41
C PHE A 802 18.56 8.04 31.71
N VAL A 803 17.56 8.71 32.30
CA VAL A 803 16.14 8.83 31.87
C VAL A 803 15.16 7.83 32.52
N ASN A 804 14.76 8.14 33.76
CA ASN A 804 13.35 8.33 34.21
C ASN A 804 13.21 8.13 35.73
N LYS A 805 13.52 9.19 36.48
CA LYS A 805 12.92 9.41 37.80
C LYS A 805 11.56 10.06 37.59
N ALA A 806 10.48 9.29 37.71
CA ALA A 806 9.14 9.86 37.85
C ALA A 806 9.00 10.48 39.26
N PRO A 807 8.39 11.67 39.41
CA PRO A 807 8.18 12.30 40.70
C PRO A 807 7.09 11.57 41.49
N LYS A 808 7.36 11.31 42.77
CA LYS A 808 6.39 10.83 43.75
C LYS A 808 5.25 11.85 43.86
N SER A 809 4.01 11.46 43.55
CA SER A 809 2.84 12.29 43.84
C SER A 809 2.53 12.25 45.34
N PRO A 810 2.10 13.38 45.95
CA PRO A 810 1.66 13.41 47.33
C PRO A 810 0.13 13.21 47.43
N GLY A 811 -0.31 12.54 48.50
CA GLY A 811 -1.61 12.83 49.11
C GLY A 811 -2.80 11.95 48.71
N SER A 812 -2.89 10.78 49.34
CA SER A 812 -4.18 10.10 49.57
C SER A 812 -4.97 10.88 50.63
N CYS A 813 -5.84 11.79 50.20
CA CYS A 813 -6.88 12.35 51.06
C CYS A 813 -8.13 11.46 51.01
N ARG A 814 -8.36 10.73 52.10
CA ARG A 814 -9.67 10.14 52.42
C ARG A 814 -10.71 11.24 52.58
N TYR A 815 -11.63 11.39 51.64
CA TYR A 815 -12.90 12.06 51.89
C TYR A 815 -13.96 11.01 52.27
N LYS A 816 -14.29 10.99 53.56
CA LYS A 816 -15.60 10.54 54.03
C LYS A 816 -16.61 11.63 53.64
N SER A 817 -17.66 11.29 52.91
CA SER A 817 -18.89 12.07 52.90
C SER A 817 -20.05 11.17 53.25
N ALA A 818 -20.45 11.24 54.51
CA ALA A 818 -21.84 11.01 54.90
C ALA A 818 -22.65 12.21 54.40
N PHE A 819 -23.76 11.98 53.70
CA PHE A 819 -25.00 12.73 53.86
C PHE A 819 -26.16 11.97 53.21
N LYS A 820 -27.34 12.18 53.82
CA LYS A 820 -28.66 11.58 53.63
C LYS A 820 -29.15 11.46 52.20
#